data_AF-A0A0W0Z617-F1
#
_entry.id   AF-A0A0W0Z617-F1
#
_cell.length_a   1.000
_cell.length_b   1.000
_cell.length_c   1.000
_cell.angle_alpha   90.00
_cell.angle_beta   90.00
_cell.angle_gamma   90.00
#
_symmetry.space_group_name_H-M   'P 1'
#
loop_
_entity.id
_entity.type
_entity.pdbx_description
1 polymer ?
#
loop_
_entity_poly.entity_id
_entity_poly.type
_entity_poly.pdbx_seq_one_letter_code
_entity_poly.pdbx_strand_id
1 'polypeptide(L)'
;MSKISDTKFTQAIHELTTALSSMVKINKKPVTKENAEKVIDLLNNYETTLAALNERELTKKQKEKLKTVETRDVQEMRESLKRQAEPLVAEINAHEEQLAADAEAKEAAIAEAEEKLEDLFDAAYEAGQKFLQATLATMDDDIVEFNKARTELRNALSVLPQAQRQEAFARFNDECQEALKHKQALEKKVDDAKRVINKSIDNAAAKVSRWKVKEFLKNLLVSYEQPAALEGPDAKLLNESNALVLADLPLKAQNALIKVIVGEIMNSVPQSGNDVLVQMLNQVVANLDDILSGKKSVLAVGYTVNNLLQVMLVNAAKIASNPRHTIEQMILAAYKQGADNKALYLGVVSVAEAGALLQAQGTNIRALSDVHSVSDAFGQIIQSASNSGDLQLSPVDMIILGGGNPQPFTPSQLIDLLLAIAIMLEAREELLELVGDNRLELDPADAANGIGFNPQATLPGAAARLALADKGADEKHNKALYKKLVEFCNLANDLEVKCLSAADAYSEEDKRSISLAATKMSQALKASCASFWNSQDNMKAGFEKFVTDCNTILNSDEANTLKNHPGVWFNINPIIRGLIGVLATILVIPALIVAATSTHGYTGTFFTTPKSTVEVALDNMKATLDEKIDEVKAIASPAA
;
A
#
# COMPACT_ATOMS: atom_id res chain seq x y z
N MET A 1 -30.04 65.38 44.46
CA MET A 1 -29.55 65.27 43.07
C MET A 1 -28.93 66.60 42.68
N SER A 2 -27.80 66.61 41.97
CA SER A 2 -27.22 67.86 41.48
C SER A 2 -27.95 68.31 40.20
N LYS A 3 -28.19 69.62 40.06
CA LYS A 3 -28.77 70.19 38.84
C LYS A 3 -27.75 70.09 37.70
N ILE A 4 -28.20 69.61 36.54
CA ILE A 4 -27.39 69.60 35.32
C ILE A 4 -27.43 70.99 34.69
N SER A 5 -26.29 71.48 34.17
CA SER A 5 -26.27 72.73 33.42
C SER A 5 -26.95 72.54 32.07
N ASP A 6 -27.56 73.61 31.54
CA ASP A 6 -28.24 73.54 30.24
C ASP A 6 -27.32 73.10 29.09
N THR A 7 -26.03 73.46 29.16
CA THR A 7 -25.02 73.02 28.19
C THR A 7 -24.82 71.51 28.22
N LYS A 8 -24.62 70.93 29.41
CA LYS A 8 -24.43 69.47 29.58
C LYS A 8 -25.70 68.69 29.23
N PHE A 9 -26.87 69.24 29.59
CA PHE A 9 -28.15 68.67 29.20
C PHE A 9 -28.34 68.66 27.67
N THR A 10 -28.01 69.77 27.00
CA THR A 10 -28.13 69.88 25.54
C THR A 10 -27.20 68.91 24.82
N GLN A 11 -25.99 68.73 25.35
CA GLN A 11 -25.04 67.74 24.82
C GLN A 11 -25.57 66.31 24.97
N ALA A 12 -26.05 65.92 26.15
CA ALA A 12 -26.60 64.58 26.38
C ALA A 12 -27.84 64.30 25.50
N ILE A 13 -28.71 65.30 25.28
CA ILE A 13 -29.82 65.18 24.33
C ILE A 13 -29.33 64.98 22.90
N HIS A 14 -28.26 65.67 22.50
CA HIS A 14 -27.68 65.51 21.17
C HIS A 14 -27.08 64.11 20.99
N GLU A 15 -26.39 63.58 22.01
CA GLU A 15 -25.84 62.22 22.03
C GLU A 15 -26.96 61.16 21.93
N LEU A 16 -28.02 61.30 22.74
CA LEU A 16 -29.21 60.44 22.66
C LEU A 16 -29.86 60.47 21.27
N THR A 17 -30.03 61.67 20.69
CA THR A 17 -30.65 61.83 19.37
C THR A 17 -29.79 61.22 18.26
N THR A 18 -28.46 61.31 18.40
CA THR A 18 -27.50 60.75 17.44
C THR A 18 -27.48 59.22 17.49
N ALA A 19 -27.47 58.65 18.71
CA ALA A 19 -27.61 57.21 18.91
C ALA A 19 -28.96 56.71 18.36
N LEU A 20 -30.05 57.42 18.64
CA LEU A 20 -31.38 57.12 18.13
C LEU A 20 -31.45 57.14 16.59
N SER A 21 -30.92 58.18 15.96
CA SER A 21 -30.87 58.30 14.50
C SER A 21 -30.10 57.14 13.86
N SER A 22 -29.02 56.71 14.51
CA SER A 22 -28.22 55.56 14.07
C SER A 22 -28.98 54.24 14.24
N MET A 23 -29.67 54.04 15.37
CA MET A 23 -30.53 52.87 15.60
C MET A 23 -31.71 52.83 14.61
N VAL A 24 -32.34 53.96 14.30
CA VAL A 24 -33.43 54.03 13.31
C VAL A 24 -32.92 53.66 11.91
N LYS A 25 -31.72 54.09 11.52
CA LYS A 25 -31.10 53.70 10.26
C LYS A 25 -30.80 52.20 10.21
N ILE A 26 -30.38 51.61 11.33
CA ILE A 26 -30.08 50.18 11.42
C ILE A 26 -31.36 49.36 11.47
N ASN A 27 -32.41 49.77 12.19
CA ASN A 27 -33.69 49.08 12.28
C ASN A 27 -34.44 48.98 10.94
N LYS A 28 -34.07 49.80 9.95
CA LYS A 28 -34.54 49.68 8.55
C LYS A 28 -33.85 48.54 7.79
N LYS A 29 -32.84 47.92 8.37
CA LYS A 29 -32.06 46.81 7.84
C LYS A 29 -32.15 45.63 8.83
N PRO A 30 -31.96 44.40 8.37
CA PRO A 30 -31.79 43.27 9.28
C PRO A 30 -30.53 43.46 10.14
N VAL A 31 -30.62 43.11 11.42
CA VAL A 31 -29.44 42.95 12.29
C VAL A 31 -28.71 41.68 11.84
N THR A 32 -27.41 41.79 11.59
CA THR A 32 -26.53 40.73 11.09
C THR A 32 -25.34 40.57 12.02
N LYS A 33 -24.59 39.47 11.92
CA LYS A 33 -23.36 39.27 12.72
C LYS A 33 -22.39 40.45 12.61
N GLU A 34 -22.20 40.97 11.41
CA GLU A 34 -21.31 42.11 11.12
C GLU A 34 -21.70 43.43 11.81
N ASN A 35 -22.97 43.59 12.22
CA ASN A 35 -23.46 44.84 12.81
C ASN A 35 -24.03 44.70 14.23
N ALA A 36 -24.12 43.48 14.76
CA ALA A 36 -24.74 43.18 16.05
C ALA A 36 -24.02 43.89 17.21
N GLU A 37 -22.68 43.85 17.25
CA GLU A 37 -21.88 44.55 18.27
C GLU A 37 -22.14 46.06 18.25
N LYS A 38 -22.14 46.65 17.05
CA LYS A 38 -22.43 48.07 16.86
C LYS A 38 -23.85 48.45 17.32
N VAL A 39 -24.83 47.55 17.16
CA VAL A 39 -26.19 47.75 17.67
C VAL A 39 -26.20 47.72 19.20
N ILE A 40 -25.50 46.76 19.82
CA ILE A 40 -25.36 46.68 21.28
C ILE A 40 -24.64 47.92 21.83
N ASP A 41 -23.58 48.40 21.20
CA ASP A 41 -22.89 49.62 21.60
C ASP A 41 -23.79 50.86 21.54
N LEU A 42 -24.60 50.98 20.49
CA LEU A 42 -25.56 52.07 20.35
C LEU A 42 -26.67 52.00 21.40
N LEU A 43 -27.15 50.80 21.73
CA LEU A 43 -28.13 50.56 22.79
C LEU A 43 -27.54 50.91 24.17
N ASN A 44 -26.32 50.45 24.47
CA ASN A 44 -25.61 50.71 25.71
C ASN A 44 -25.30 52.20 25.89
N ASN A 45 -24.85 52.88 24.83
CA ASN A 45 -24.60 54.31 24.85
C ASN A 45 -25.89 55.11 25.12
N TYR A 46 -26.99 54.74 24.47
CA TYR A 46 -28.30 55.33 24.73
C TYR A 46 -28.75 55.09 26.19
N GLU A 47 -28.65 53.86 26.68
CA GLU A 47 -29.04 53.49 28.05
C GLU A 47 -28.22 54.22 29.11
N THR A 48 -26.91 54.28 28.94
CA THR A 48 -25.98 54.95 29.86
C THR A 48 -26.24 56.45 29.89
N THR A 49 -26.40 57.08 28.72
CA THR A 49 -26.69 58.52 28.62
C THR A 49 -28.05 58.85 29.23
N LEU A 50 -29.05 57.97 29.06
CA LEU A 50 -30.38 58.15 29.64
C LEU A 50 -30.37 58.01 31.18
N ALA A 51 -29.70 56.98 31.70
CA ALA A 51 -29.53 56.77 33.13
C ALA A 51 -28.83 57.98 33.79
N ALA A 52 -27.76 58.48 33.18
CA ALA A 52 -27.03 59.65 33.66
C ALA A 52 -27.89 60.93 33.72
N LEU A 53 -28.89 61.07 32.85
CA LEU A 53 -29.87 62.17 32.90
C LEU A 53 -30.93 61.95 33.99
N ASN A 54 -31.39 60.72 34.18
CA ASN A 54 -32.42 60.37 35.18
C ASN A 54 -31.93 60.49 36.63
N GLU A 55 -30.61 60.39 36.86
CA GLU A 55 -30.00 60.64 38.17
C GLU A 55 -29.88 62.14 38.53
N ARG A 56 -30.19 63.05 37.59
CA ARG A 56 -30.04 64.51 37.76
C ARG A 56 -31.38 65.18 38.04
N GLU A 57 -31.31 66.33 38.72
CA GLU A 57 -32.50 67.16 38.92
C GLU A 57 -32.76 67.99 37.65
N LEU A 58 -33.76 67.59 36.85
CA LEU A 58 -34.14 68.24 35.60
C LEU A 58 -35.24 69.29 35.77
N THR A 59 -35.12 70.43 35.09
CA THR A 59 -36.18 71.45 35.02
C THR A 59 -37.38 70.95 34.22
N LYS A 60 -38.56 71.59 34.38
CA LYS A 60 -39.77 71.23 33.61
C LYS A 60 -39.52 71.21 32.09
N LYS A 61 -38.82 72.22 31.57
CA LYS A 61 -38.47 72.34 30.14
C LYS A 61 -37.51 71.25 29.67
N GLN A 62 -36.56 70.84 30.54
CA GLN A 62 -35.64 69.74 30.26
C GLN A 62 -36.39 68.39 30.26
N LYS A 63 -37.31 68.16 31.21
CA LYS A 63 -38.16 66.96 31.24
C LYS A 63 -39.05 66.84 30.00
N GLU A 64 -39.65 67.95 29.56
CA GLU A 64 -40.44 67.98 28.32
C GLU A 64 -39.59 67.61 27.09
N LYS A 65 -38.35 68.12 26.99
CA LYS A 65 -37.42 67.75 25.92
C LYS A 65 -37.00 66.28 25.99
N LEU A 66 -36.66 65.76 27.16
CA LEU A 66 -36.29 64.36 27.33
C LEU A 66 -37.42 63.42 26.92
N LYS A 67 -38.67 63.77 27.26
CA LYS A 67 -39.86 63.01 26.89
C LYS A 67 -40.09 62.90 25.37
N THR A 68 -39.57 63.84 24.58
CA THR A 68 -39.62 63.73 23.10
C THR A 68 -38.66 62.69 22.54
N VAL A 69 -37.67 62.25 23.33
CA VAL A 69 -36.67 61.25 22.95
C VAL A 69 -36.99 59.87 23.55
N GLU A 70 -37.79 59.83 24.63
CA GLU A 70 -38.31 58.62 25.29
C GLU A 70 -39.74 58.27 24.83
N THR A 71 -40.03 58.30 23.53
CA THR A 71 -41.36 57.88 23.07
C THR A 71 -41.52 56.36 23.19
N ARG A 72 -42.78 55.89 23.31
CA ARG A 72 -43.08 54.46 23.37
C ARG A 72 -42.48 53.68 22.19
N ASP A 73 -42.56 54.26 20.98
CA ASP A 73 -42.01 53.66 19.76
C ASP A 73 -40.48 53.47 19.83
N VAL A 74 -39.79 54.38 20.52
CA VAL A 74 -38.34 54.26 20.76
C VAL A 74 -38.03 53.12 21.72
N GLN A 75 -38.85 52.92 22.75
CA GLN A 75 -38.69 51.80 23.66
C GLN A 75 -38.91 50.46 22.95
N GLU A 76 -39.99 50.32 22.18
CA GLU A 76 -40.30 49.09 21.42
C GLU A 76 -39.21 48.78 20.38
N MET A 77 -38.66 49.81 19.71
CA MET A 77 -37.54 49.67 18.79
C MET A 77 -36.27 49.18 19.48
N ARG A 78 -35.94 49.74 20.66
CA ARG A 78 -34.77 49.33 21.43
C ARG A 78 -34.88 47.88 21.90
N GLU A 79 -36.03 47.49 22.42
CA GLU A 79 -36.28 46.10 22.83
C GLU A 79 -36.20 45.13 21.65
N SER A 80 -36.71 45.52 20.47
CA SER A 80 -36.60 44.73 19.24
C SER A 80 -35.16 44.57 18.76
N LEU A 81 -34.40 45.67 18.70
CA LEU A 81 -32.98 45.64 18.31
C LEU A 81 -32.14 44.83 19.31
N LYS A 82 -32.42 44.96 20.62
CA LYS A 82 -31.75 44.19 21.67
C LYS A 82 -32.00 42.69 21.51
N ARG A 83 -33.27 42.28 21.35
CA ARG A 83 -33.65 40.87 21.11
C ARG A 83 -33.00 40.28 19.84
N GLN A 84 -32.74 41.10 18.82
CA GLN A 84 -32.10 40.66 17.59
C GLN A 84 -30.57 40.60 17.71
N ALA A 85 -29.94 41.56 18.40
CA ALA A 85 -28.49 41.69 18.47
C ALA A 85 -27.84 40.80 19.54
N GLU A 86 -28.46 40.64 20.72
CA GLU A 86 -27.92 39.84 21.82
C GLU A 86 -27.57 38.39 21.44
N PRO A 87 -28.45 37.60 20.78
CA PRO A 87 -28.10 36.22 20.42
C PRO A 87 -26.95 36.16 19.40
N LEU A 88 -26.84 37.15 18.51
CA LEU A 88 -25.76 37.21 17.52
C LEU A 88 -24.41 37.55 18.17
N VAL A 89 -24.37 38.47 19.14
CA VAL A 89 -23.14 38.76 19.91
C VAL A 89 -22.75 37.57 20.78
N ALA A 90 -23.71 36.89 21.41
CA ALA A 90 -23.43 35.67 22.15
C ALA A 90 -22.85 34.56 21.24
N GLU A 91 -23.37 34.42 20.02
CA GLU A 91 -22.84 33.50 19.01
C GLU A 91 -21.42 33.88 18.55
N ILE A 92 -21.14 35.18 18.34
CA ILE A 92 -19.80 35.68 18.01
C ILE A 92 -18.81 35.36 19.13
N ASN A 93 -19.15 35.72 20.38
CA ASN A 93 -18.29 35.45 21.54
C ASN A 93 -18.03 33.96 21.73
N ALA A 94 -19.06 33.11 21.59
CA ALA A 94 -18.88 31.65 21.68
C ALA A 94 -17.98 31.10 20.58
N HIS A 95 -18.08 31.65 19.35
CA HIS A 95 -17.19 31.28 18.25
C HIS A 95 -15.75 31.77 18.50
N GLU A 96 -15.55 32.96 19.05
CA GLU A 96 -14.22 33.47 19.42
C GLU A 96 -13.58 32.66 20.54
N GLU A 97 -14.35 32.30 21.58
CA GLU A 97 -13.90 31.39 22.65
C GLU A 97 -13.51 30.02 22.08
N GLN A 98 -14.30 29.49 21.14
CA GLN A 98 -13.97 28.23 20.47
C GLN A 98 -12.70 28.35 19.63
N LEU A 99 -12.53 29.44 18.86
CA LEU A 99 -11.30 29.68 18.10
C LEU A 99 -10.06 29.81 19.00
N ALA A 100 -10.21 30.46 20.17
CA ALA A 100 -9.15 30.57 21.15
C ALA A 100 -8.77 29.20 21.74
N ALA A 101 -9.77 28.39 22.10
CA ALA A 101 -9.55 27.03 22.59
C ALA A 101 -8.91 26.11 21.52
N ASP A 102 -9.35 26.22 20.27
CA ASP A 102 -8.76 25.47 19.13
C ASP A 102 -7.31 25.91 18.86
N ALA A 103 -7.01 27.21 19.01
CA ALA A 103 -5.65 27.74 18.88
C ALA A 103 -4.74 27.22 20.01
N GLU A 104 -5.20 27.24 21.26
CA GLU A 104 -4.45 26.70 22.42
C GLU A 104 -4.20 25.20 22.28
N ALA A 105 -5.22 24.42 21.88
CA ALA A 105 -5.09 23.00 21.62
C ALA A 105 -4.09 22.70 20.49
N LYS A 106 -4.09 23.53 19.44
CA LYS A 106 -3.13 23.42 18.33
C LYS A 106 -1.71 23.75 18.77
N GLU A 107 -1.51 24.79 19.56
CA GLU A 107 -0.19 25.14 20.11
C GLU A 107 0.35 24.03 21.03
N ALA A 108 -0.49 23.46 21.88
CA ALA A 108 -0.12 22.32 22.73
C ALA A 108 0.27 21.08 21.90
N ALA A 109 -0.49 20.77 20.84
CA ALA A 109 -0.17 19.66 19.94
C ALA A 109 1.13 19.88 19.15
N ILE A 110 1.43 21.14 18.75
CA ILE A 110 2.70 21.50 18.12
C ILE A 110 3.85 21.29 19.10
N ALA A 111 3.73 21.79 20.34
CA ALA A 111 4.77 21.64 21.36
C ALA A 111 5.07 20.17 21.68
N GLU A 112 4.03 19.33 21.83
CA GLU A 112 4.20 17.89 22.04
C GLU A 112 4.88 17.21 20.84
N ALA A 113 4.52 17.60 19.62
CA ALA A 113 5.14 17.05 18.41
C ALA A 113 6.59 17.48 18.26
N GLU A 114 6.93 18.73 18.57
CA GLU A 114 8.31 19.24 18.57
C GLU A 114 9.17 18.54 19.62
N GLU A 115 8.63 18.26 20.82
CA GLU A 115 9.34 17.52 21.88
C GLU A 115 9.75 16.11 21.44
N LYS A 116 8.85 15.39 20.75
CA LYS A 116 9.08 14.00 20.30
C LYS A 116 9.81 13.91 18.96
N LEU A 117 10.01 15.04 18.28
CA LEU A 117 10.38 15.03 16.87
C LEU A 117 11.74 14.37 16.63
N GLU A 118 12.75 14.72 17.44
CA GLU A 118 14.11 14.19 17.25
C GLU A 118 14.18 12.70 17.56
N ASP A 119 13.52 12.23 18.63
CA ASP A 119 13.43 10.79 18.95
C ASP A 119 12.76 9.99 17.82
N LEU A 120 11.72 10.55 17.20
CA LEU A 120 11.04 9.92 16.07
C LEU A 120 11.89 9.92 14.80
N PHE A 121 12.70 10.96 14.59
CA PHE A 121 13.68 10.99 13.51
C PHE A 121 14.74 9.91 13.69
N ASP A 122 15.32 9.81 14.89
CA ASP A 122 16.34 8.82 15.23
C ASP A 122 15.78 7.41 15.07
N ALA A 123 14.58 7.14 15.60
CA ALA A 123 13.92 5.84 15.44
C ALA A 123 13.66 5.48 13.96
N ALA A 124 13.19 6.45 13.16
CA ALA A 124 12.94 6.23 11.74
C ALA A 124 14.25 6.06 10.94
N TYR A 125 15.31 6.76 11.32
CA TYR A 125 16.65 6.65 10.72
C TYR A 125 17.29 5.31 11.06
N GLU A 126 17.29 4.90 12.33
CA GLU A 126 17.80 3.60 12.78
C GLU A 126 17.08 2.44 12.10
N ALA A 127 15.74 2.49 12.03
CA ALA A 127 14.95 1.49 11.33
C ALA A 127 15.25 1.50 9.82
N GLY A 128 15.48 2.67 9.22
CA GLY A 128 15.89 2.82 7.83
C GLY A 128 17.25 2.19 7.56
N GLN A 129 18.24 2.49 8.38
CA GLN A 129 19.60 1.92 8.29
C GLN A 129 19.61 0.42 8.51
N LYS A 130 18.83 -0.09 9.47
CA LYS A 130 18.62 -1.52 9.68
C LYS A 130 18.01 -2.16 8.43
N PHE A 131 16.99 -1.54 7.83
CA PHE A 131 16.37 -2.03 6.61
C PHE A 131 17.33 -1.99 5.41
N LEU A 132 18.19 -0.98 5.29
CA LEU A 132 19.23 -0.92 4.24
C LEU A 132 20.26 -2.06 4.37
N GLN A 133 20.45 -2.58 5.58
CA GLN A 133 21.27 -3.77 5.83
C GLN A 133 20.48 -5.08 5.75
N ALA A 134 19.17 -5.02 5.53
CA ALA A 134 18.31 -6.18 5.49
C ALA A 134 18.70 -7.11 4.33
N THR A 135 18.64 -8.40 4.62
CA THR A 135 18.80 -9.47 3.63
C THR A 135 17.43 -9.92 3.14
N LEU A 136 17.39 -10.81 2.15
CA LEU A 136 16.13 -11.45 1.73
C LEU A 136 15.39 -12.14 2.89
N ALA A 137 16.13 -12.57 3.92
CA ALA A 137 15.58 -13.28 5.06
C ALA A 137 14.90 -12.36 6.07
N THR A 138 15.39 -11.12 6.21
CA THR A 138 14.93 -10.16 7.22
C THR A 138 14.11 -9.01 6.62
N MET A 139 14.09 -8.86 5.29
CA MET A 139 13.45 -7.75 4.59
C MET A 139 12.01 -7.51 5.02
N ASP A 140 11.22 -8.58 5.15
CA ASP A 140 9.78 -8.48 5.45
C ASP A 140 9.53 -7.95 6.88
N ASP A 141 10.38 -8.27 7.85
CA ASP A 141 10.27 -7.76 9.22
C ASP A 141 10.83 -6.33 9.33
N ASP A 142 12.02 -6.11 8.77
CA ASP A 142 12.73 -4.83 8.83
C ASP A 142 11.94 -3.72 8.09
N ILE A 143 11.24 -4.05 7.00
CA ILE A 143 10.39 -3.07 6.29
C ILE A 143 9.13 -2.71 7.07
N VAL A 144 8.58 -3.65 7.86
CA VAL A 144 7.41 -3.38 8.71
C VAL A 144 7.82 -2.42 9.84
N GLU A 145 8.97 -2.66 10.46
CA GLU A 145 9.55 -1.78 11.47
C GLU A 145 9.82 -0.37 10.92
N PHE A 146 10.47 -0.28 9.75
CA PHE A 146 10.71 1.00 9.08
C PHE A 146 9.41 1.74 8.73
N ASN A 147 8.41 1.04 8.19
CA ASN A 147 7.12 1.66 7.86
C ASN A 147 6.38 2.16 9.10
N LYS A 148 6.48 1.45 10.22
CA LYS A 148 5.89 1.87 11.49
C LYS A 148 6.54 3.16 11.98
N ALA A 149 7.87 3.19 12.10
CA ALA A 149 8.61 4.37 12.54
C ALA A 149 8.36 5.59 11.62
N ARG A 150 8.35 5.36 10.30
CA ARG A 150 7.99 6.40 9.31
C ARG A 150 6.57 6.94 9.51
N THR A 151 5.61 6.08 9.85
CA THR A 151 4.22 6.49 10.05
C THR A 151 4.07 7.34 11.31
N GLU A 152 4.74 6.96 12.39
CA GLU A 152 4.79 7.72 13.65
C GLU A 152 5.42 9.11 13.42
N LEU A 153 6.56 9.17 12.72
CA LEU A 153 7.19 10.44 12.32
C LEU A 153 6.25 11.29 11.46
N ARG A 154 5.60 10.71 10.44
CA ARG A 154 4.67 11.44 9.57
C ARG A 154 3.48 12.03 10.34
N ASN A 155 2.97 11.31 11.34
CA ASN A 155 1.87 11.79 12.17
C ASN A 155 2.31 13.01 13.00
N ALA A 156 3.50 12.98 13.61
CA ALA A 156 4.06 14.13 14.32
C ALA A 156 4.29 15.32 13.36
N LEU A 157 4.80 15.09 12.15
CA LEU A 157 4.99 16.16 11.15
C LEU A 157 3.68 16.78 10.66
N SER A 158 2.56 16.07 10.73
CA SER A 158 1.27 16.53 10.20
C SER A 158 0.68 17.70 11.00
N VAL A 159 1.04 17.82 12.28
CA VAL A 159 0.57 18.90 13.16
C VAL A 159 1.48 20.14 13.11
N LEU A 160 2.72 19.99 12.65
CA LEU A 160 3.69 21.09 12.56
C LEU A 160 3.32 22.15 11.51
N PRO A 161 3.77 23.41 11.68
CA PRO A 161 3.74 24.45 10.66
C PRO A 161 4.34 24.01 9.33
N GLN A 162 3.82 24.55 8.22
CA GLN A 162 4.20 24.14 6.86
C GLN A 162 5.71 24.23 6.59
N ALA A 163 6.37 25.29 7.04
CA ALA A 163 7.81 25.50 6.80
C ALA A 163 8.66 24.40 7.47
N GLN A 164 8.42 24.14 8.76
CA GLN A 164 9.10 23.08 9.51
C GLN A 164 8.82 21.71 8.91
N ARG A 165 7.56 21.46 8.49
CA ARG A 165 7.17 20.21 7.85
C ARG A 165 7.93 19.97 6.54
N GLN A 166 8.10 20.99 5.71
CA GLN A 166 8.83 20.88 4.44
C GLN A 166 10.32 20.59 4.69
N GLU A 167 10.94 21.26 5.65
CA GLU A 167 12.32 21.02 6.05
C GLU A 167 12.51 19.59 6.59
N ALA A 168 11.63 19.16 7.48
CA ALA A 168 11.63 17.82 8.03
C ALA A 168 11.44 16.72 6.96
N PHE A 169 10.52 16.92 6.01
CA PHE A 169 10.37 16.00 4.89
C PHE A 169 11.61 15.97 4.00
N ALA A 170 12.24 17.11 3.75
CA ALA A 170 13.49 17.15 2.99
C ALA A 170 14.60 16.34 3.69
N ARG A 171 14.72 16.45 5.03
CA ARG A 171 15.68 15.68 5.84
C ARG A 171 15.46 14.17 5.73
N PHE A 172 14.21 13.70 5.69
CA PHE A 172 13.89 12.26 5.68
C PHE A 172 13.72 11.64 4.28
N ASN A 173 13.56 12.47 3.25
CA ASN A 173 13.22 11.98 1.91
C ASN A 173 14.34 11.12 1.32
N ASP A 174 15.61 11.49 1.53
CA ASP A 174 16.74 10.76 0.96
C ASP A 174 16.78 9.32 1.51
N GLU A 175 16.62 9.15 2.82
CA GLU A 175 16.51 7.84 3.48
C GLU A 175 15.34 7.00 2.92
N CYS A 176 14.18 7.62 2.71
CA CYS A 176 13.02 6.96 2.10
C CYS A 176 13.30 6.49 0.67
N GLN A 177 14.02 7.30 -0.11
CA GLN A 177 14.37 6.95 -1.48
C GLN A 177 15.39 5.81 -1.52
N GLU A 178 16.38 5.83 -0.63
CA GLU A 178 17.35 4.73 -0.51
C GLU A 178 16.69 3.43 -0.05
N ALA A 179 15.85 3.49 0.98
CA ALA A 179 15.06 2.34 1.43
C ALA A 179 14.19 1.78 0.29
N LEU A 180 13.51 2.64 -0.48
CA LEU A 180 12.70 2.20 -1.61
C LEU A 180 13.54 1.53 -2.70
N LYS A 181 14.71 2.09 -3.05
CA LYS A 181 15.64 1.48 -4.00
C LYS A 181 16.14 0.12 -3.52
N HIS A 182 16.49 0.01 -2.25
CA HIS A 182 16.94 -1.25 -1.64
C HIS A 182 15.83 -2.31 -1.68
N LYS A 183 14.61 -1.93 -1.29
CA LYS A 183 13.42 -2.80 -1.41
C LYS A 183 13.24 -3.31 -2.84
N GLN A 184 13.27 -2.41 -3.82
CA GLN A 184 13.12 -2.78 -5.24
C GLN A 184 14.25 -3.72 -5.71
N ALA A 185 15.48 -3.51 -5.25
CA ALA A 185 16.60 -4.38 -5.55
C ALA A 185 16.39 -5.79 -4.98
N LEU A 186 15.93 -5.90 -3.73
CA LEU A 186 15.61 -7.19 -3.10
C LEU A 186 14.41 -7.89 -3.77
N GLU A 187 13.32 -7.16 -4.06
CA GLU A 187 12.17 -7.69 -4.80
C GLU A 187 12.57 -8.21 -6.19
N LYS A 188 13.43 -7.47 -6.90
CA LYS A 188 13.98 -7.91 -8.19
C LYS A 188 14.77 -9.21 -8.06
N LYS A 189 15.61 -9.36 -7.02
CA LYS A 189 16.34 -10.62 -6.76
C LYS A 189 15.38 -11.79 -6.53
N VAL A 190 14.28 -11.57 -5.82
CA VAL A 190 13.24 -12.59 -5.60
C VAL A 190 12.56 -12.97 -6.91
N ASP A 191 12.22 -12.00 -7.76
CA ASP A 191 11.53 -12.27 -9.02
C ASP A 191 12.45 -12.92 -10.08
N ASP A 192 13.72 -12.54 -10.12
CA ASP A 192 14.71 -13.21 -10.97
C ASP A 192 14.93 -14.66 -10.49
N ALA A 193 15.02 -14.89 -9.18
CA ALA A 193 15.07 -16.24 -8.61
C ALA A 193 13.83 -17.08 -8.96
N LYS A 194 12.62 -16.52 -8.81
CA LYS A 194 11.37 -17.20 -9.23
C LYS A 194 11.40 -17.58 -10.71
N ARG A 195 11.93 -16.71 -11.57
CA ARG A 195 12.00 -16.99 -13.02
C ARG A 195 12.94 -18.16 -13.30
N VAL A 196 14.10 -18.19 -12.66
CA VAL A 196 15.05 -19.31 -12.78
C VAL A 196 14.42 -20.59 -12.25
N ILE A 197 13.88 -20.58 -11.02
CA ILE A 197 13.21 -21.74 -10.41
C ILE A 197 12.10 -22.29 -11.32
N ASN A 198 11.21 -21.42 -11.81
CA ASN A 198 10.12 -21.85 -12.69
C ASN A 198 10.63 -22.47 -13.99
N LYS A 199 11.63 -21.85 -14.63
CA LYS A 199 12.23 -22.38 -15.85
C LYS A 199 12.88 -23.74 -15.61
N SER A 200 13.62 -23.91 -14.53
CA SER A 200 14.28 -25.17 -14.17
C SER A 200 13.26 -26.27 -13.88
N ILE A 201 12.20 -25.96 -13.12
CA ILE A 201 11.10 -26.91 -12.85
C ILE A 201 10.38 -27.30 -14.14
N ASP A 202 10.08 -26.34 -15.02
CA ASP A 202 9.40 -26.61 -16.29
C ASP A 202 10.24 -27.49 -17.22
N ASN A 203 11.53 -27.21 -17.33
CA ASN A 203 12.47 -28.02 -18.11
C ASN A 203 12.57 -29.44 -17.55
N ALA A 204 12.73 -29.56 -16.22
CA ALA A 204 12.80 -30.84 -15.54
C ALA A 204 11.51 -31.65 -15.70
N ALA A 205 10.33 -31.04 -15.50
CA ALA A 205 9.04 -31.68 -15.70
C ALA A 205 8.84 -32.14 -17.16
N ALA A 206 9.22 -31.31 -18.13
CA ALA A 206 9.17 -31.68 -19.55
C ALA A 206 10.15 -32.82 -19.90
N LYS A 207 11.28 -32.94 -19.20
CA LYS A 207 12.23 -34.04 -19.39
C LYS A 207 11.72 -35.32 -18.73
N VAL A 208 11.29 -35.25 -17.47
CA VAL A 208 10.78 -36.39 -16.68
C VAL A 208 9.55 -37.01 -17.33
N SER A 209 8.63 -36.20 -17.86
CA SER A 209 7.43 -36.70 -18.57
C SER A 209 7.76 -37.48 -19.85
N ARG A 210 8.96 -37.31 -20.42
CA ARG A 210 9.44 -38.07 -21.59
C ARG A 210 10.25 -39.29 -21.21
N TRP A 211 10.59 -39.47 -19.93
CA TRP A 211 11.37 -40.63 -19.49
C TRP A 211 10.59 -41.91 -19.68
N LYS A 212 11.29 -42.92 -20.18
CA LYS A 212 10.78 -44.29 -20.12
C LYS A 212 10.87 -44.80 -18.69
N VAL A 213 10.06 -45.79 -18.31
CA VAL A 213 10.12 -46.41 -16.95
C VAL A 213 11.55 -46.80 -16.57
N LYS A 214 12.32 -47.38 -17.51
CA LYS A 214 13.73 -47.76 -17.31
C LYS A 214 14.64 -46.54 -17.08
N GLU A 215 14.41 -45.44 -17.79
CA GLU A 215 15.20 -44.20 -17.62
C GLU A 215 14.84 -43.50 -16.31
N PHE A 216 13.56 -43.51 -15.94
CA PHE A 216 13.07 -43.02 -14.66
C PHE A 216 13.70 -43.77 -13.49
N LEU A 217 13.69 -45.11 -13.53
CA LEU A 217 14.36 -45.94 -12.53
C LEU A 217 15.87 -45.67 -12.52
N LYS A 218 16.54 -45.62 -13.68
CA LYS A 218 17.97 -45.32 -13.76
C LYS A 218 18.33 -43.96 -13.15
N ASN A 219 17.51 -42.93 -13.34
CA ASN A 219 17.80 -41.59 -12.85
C ASN A 219 17.44 -41.41 -11.37
N LEU A 220 16.47 -42.17 -10.85
CA LEU A 220 16.22 -42.25 -9.41
C LEU A 220 17.29 -43.08 -8.67
N LEU A 221 17.91 -44.04 -9.36
CA LEU A 221 18.78 -45.05 -8.74
C LEU A 221 20.23 -44.85 -9.18
N VAL A 222 21.07 -44.36 -8.27
CA VAL A 222 22.50 -44.06 -8.50
C VAL A 222 23.26 -45.27 -9.10
N SER A 223 22.85 -46.49 -8.76
CA SER A 223 23.41 -47.74 -9.29
C SER A 223 22.32 -48.70 -9.77
N TYR A 224 21.65 -48.36 -10.86
CA TYR A 224 20.70 -49.28 -11.50
C TYR A 224 21.40 -50.32 -12.37
N GLU A 225 21.55 -51.54 -11.86
CA GLU A 225 21.69 -52.73 -12.71
C GLU A 225 20.29 -53.30 -13.01
N GLN A 226 20.08 -53.76 -14.24
CA GLN A 226 18.76 -54.14 -14.73
C GLN A 226 18.20 -55.32 -13.91
N PRO A 227 17.10 -55.14 -13.17
CA PRO A 227 16.62 -56.14 -12.23
C PRO A 227 15.68 -57.14 -12.91
N ALA A 228 15.80 -58.40 -12.51
CA ALA A 228 15.02 -59.51 -13.05
C ALA A 228 13.50 -59.40 -12.78
N ALA A 229 13.08 -58.60 -11.78
CA ALA A 229 11.66 -58.45 -11.43
C ALA A 229 10.86 -57.68 -12.50
N LEU A 230 11.53 -56.92 -13.38
CA LEU A 230 10.93 -56.25 -14.53
C LEU A 230 10.71 -57.18 -15.75
N GLU A 231 10.93 -58.50 -15.61
CA GLU A 231 10.66 -59.48 -16.66
C GLU A 231 9.40 -60.34 -16.39
N GLY A 232 8.73 -60.12 -15.25
CA GLY A 232 7.52 -60.86 -14.84
C GLY A 232 6.23 -60.46 -15.59
N PRO A 233 5.11 -61.19 -15.37
CA PRO A 233 3.83 -60.91 -16.03
C PRO A 233 3.28 -59.50 -15.76
N ASP A 234 3.58 -58.91 -14.60
CA ASP A 234 3.23 -57.51 -14.28
C ASP A 234 4.07 -56.48 -15.09
N ALA A 235 5.21 -56.89 -15.64
CA ALA A 235 6.05 -56.03 -16.48
C ALA A 235 5.55 -55.90 -17.93
N LYS A 236 4.64 -56.78 -18.38
CA LYS A 236 3.96 -56.59 -19.69
C LYS A 236 3.15 -55.30 -19.71
N LEU A 237 2.56 -54.88 -18.58
CA LEU A 237 1.89 -53.58 -18.43
C LEU A 237 2.83 -52.39 -18.59
N LEU A 238 4.14 -52.56 -18.40
CA LEU A 238 5.16 -51.50 -18.46
C LEU A 238 5.81 -51.37 -19.85
N ASN A 239 5.80 -52.44 -20.66
CA ASN A 239 6.44 -52.48 -21.97
C ASN A 239 5.56 -51.94 -23.11
N GLU A 240 4.24 -51.81 -22.92
CA GLU A 240 3.32 -51.45 -24.00
C GLU A 240 3.21 -49.94 -24.27
N SER A 241 3.49 -49.07 -23.30
CA SER A 241 3.33 -47.61 -23.47
C SER A 241 4.63 -46.82 -23.65
N ASN A 242 5.81 -47.38 -23.36
CA ASN A 242 7.16 -46.79 -23.50
C ASN A 242 7.40 -45.39 -22.90
N ALA A 243 6.38 -44.66 -22.47
CA ALA A 243 6.39 -43.36 -21.81
C ALA A 243 5.63 -43.47 -20.49
N LEU A 244 6.13 -42.81 -19.46
CA LEU A 244 5.58 -42.85 -18.11
C LEU A 244 4.30 -42.00 -18.02
N VAL A 245 3.19 -42.46 -18.62
CA VAL A 245 1.86 -41.82 -18.50
C VAL A 245 1.07 -42.54 -17.39
N LEU A 246 1.43 -42.23 -16.14
CA LEU A 246 0.93 -42.95 -14.95
C LEU A 246 -0.52 -42.64 -14.59
N ALA A 247 -0.99 -41.45 -14.96
CA ALA A 247 -2.33 -40.98 -14.66
C ALA A 247 -3.41 -41.84 -15.34
N ASP A 248 -3.08 -42.52 -16.44
CA ASP A 248 -4.03 -43.27 -17.25
C ASP A 248 -4.08 -44.78 -16.90
N LEU A 249 -3.22 -45.25 -15.98
CA LEU A 249 -3.20 -46.65 -15.57
C LEU A 249 -4.32 -46.96 -14.56
N PRO A 250 -4.99 -48.13 -14.66
CA PRO A 250 -5.90 -48.59 -13.62
C PRO A 250 -5.20 -48.72 -12.25
N LEU A 251 -5.90 -48.43 -11.14
CA LEU A 251 -5.35 -48.43 -9.78
C LEU A 251 -4.56 -49.71 -9.42
N LYS A 252 -5.01 -50.87 -9.91
CA LYS A 252 -4.30 -52.15 -9.71
C LYS A 252 -2.91 -52.17 -10.37
N ALA A 253 -2.78 -51.58 -11.56
CA ALA A 253 -1.51 -51.46 -12.28
C ALA A 253 -0.60 -50.39 -11.65
N GLN A 254 -1.17 -49.28 -11.16
CA GLN A 254 -0.44 -48.30 -10.36
C GLN A 254 0.16 -48.94 -9.10
N ASN A 255 -0.62 -49.73 -8.37
CA ASN A 255 -0.17 -50.45 -7.17
C ASN A 255 0.95 -51.45 -7.47
N ALA A 256 0.84 -52.19 -8.57
CA ALA A 256 1.87 -53.12 -9.00
C ALA A 256 3.17 -52.37 -9.35
N LEU A 257 3.06 -51.26 -10.09
CA LEU A 257 4.19 -50.44 -10.48
C LEU A 257 4.89 -49.80 -9.27
N ILE A 258 4.15 -49.30 -8.27
CA ILE A 258 4.73 -48.77 -7.03
C ILE A 258 5.53 -49.86 -6.32
N LYS A 259 4.97 -51.07 -6.18
CA LYS A 259 5.69 -52.18 -5.53
C LYS A 259 6.97 -52.54 -6.26
N VAL A 260 6.96 -52.52 -7.59
CA VAL A 260 8.14 -52.76 -8.41
C VAL A 260 9.14 -51.61 -8.23
N ILE A 261 8.73 -50.35 -8.38
CA ILE A 261 9.60 -49.18 -8.21
C ILE A 261 10.23 -49.19 -6.82
N VAL A 262 9.44 -49.33 -5.77
CA VAL A 262 9.90 -49.40 -4.37
C VAL A 262 10.83 -50.59 -4.17
N GLY A 263 10.44 -51.78 -4.64
CA GLY A 263 11.26 -52.98 -4.50
C GLY A 263 12.63 -52.80 -5.16
N GLU A 264 12.66 -52.19 -6.34
CA GLU A 264 13.92 -51.89 -7.02
C GLU A 264 14.73 -50.81 -6.31
N ILE A 265 14.08 -49.77 -5.77
CA ILE A 265 14.78 -48.77 -4.97
C ILE A 265 15.38 -49.40 -3.70
N MET A 266 14.63 -50.24 -2.97
CA MET A 266 15.14 -50.93 -1.78
C MET A 266 16.38 -51.78 -2.06
N ASN A 267 16.47 -52.38 -3.25
CA ASN A 267 17.55 -53.29 -3.61
C ASN A 267 18.78 -52.58 -4.22
N SER A 268 18.61 -51.37 -4.77
CA SER A 268 19.65 -50.70 -5.57
C SER A 268 20.29 -49.49 -4.89
N VAL A 269 19.79 -49.09 -3.71
CA VAL A 269 20.31 -47.96 -2.95
C VAL A 269 21.59 -48.34 -2.18
N PRO A 270 22.73 -47.66 -2.41
CA PRO A 270 23.89 -47.75 -1.54
C PRO A 270 23.60 -47.08 -0.18
N GLN A 271 23.91 -47.73 0.93
CA GLN A 271 23.68 -47.17 2.27
C GLN A 271 24.55 -45.95 2.63
N SER A 272 25.46 -45.51 1.75
CA SER A 272 26.51 -44.51 2.05
C SER A 272 26.49 -43.26 1.15
N GLY A 273 25.39 -42.97 0.45
CA GLY A 273 25.31 -41.81 -0.46
C GLY A 273 25.15 -40.47 0.27
N ASN A 274 26.07 -39.52 0.04
CA ASN A 274 26.02 -38.15 0.60
C ASN A 274 25.15 -37.16 -0.20
N ASP A 275 24.44 -37.60 -1.25
CA ASP A 275 23.54 -36.73 -2.02
C ASP A 275 22.19 -36.57 -1.30
N VAL A 276 21.79 -35.32 -1.02
CA VAL A 276 20.59 -34.98 -0.24
C VAL A 276 19.31 -35.56 -0.85
N LEU A 277 19.18 -35.52 -2.18
CA LEU A 277 17.98 -36.01 -2.86
C LEU A 277 17.96 -37.54 -2.90
N VAL A 278 19.14 -38.17 -2.96
CA VAL A 278 19.28 -39.63 -2.77
C VAL A 278 18.91 -40.01 -1.33
N GLN A 279 19.35 -39.25 -0.33
CA GLN A 279 18.96 -39.45 1.06
C GLN A 279 17.44 -39.32 1.26
N MET A 280 16.80 -38.34 0.59
CA MET A 280 15.34 -38.20 0.61
C MET A 280 14.65 -39.45 0.04
N LEU A 281 15.13 -39.94 -1.10
CA LEU A 281 14.59 -41.15 -1.72
C LEU A 281 14.73 -42.35 -0.75
N ASN A 282 15.88 -42.48 -0.10
CA ASN A 282 16.13 -43.52 0.90
C ASN A 282 15.16 -43.40 2.09
N GLN A 283 14.90 -42.19 2.56
CA GLN A 283 13.94 -41.94 3.64
C GLN A 283 12.50 -42.26 3.22
N VAL A 284 12.07 -41.89 2.03
CA VAL A 284 10.73 -42.23 1.52
C VAL A 284 10.54 -43.74 1.46
N VAL A 285 11.56 -44.46 1.00
CA VAL A 285 11.52 -45.92 0.85
C VAL A 285 11.57 -46.62 2.20
N ALA A 286 12.47 -46.21 3.09
CA ALA A 286 12.59 -46.77 4.44
C ALA A 286 11.31 -46.58 5.27
N ASN A 287 10.55 -45.52 4.98
CA ASN A 287 9.33 -45.17 5.70
C ASN A 287 8.05 -45.47 4.92
N LEU A 288 8.10 -46.27 3.85
CA LEU A 288 6.99 -46.43 2.92
C LEU A 288 5.69 -46.89 3.60
N ASP A 289 5.75 -47.91 4.46
CA ASP A 289 4.56 -48.42 5.14
C ASP A 289 3.95 -47.38 6.09
N ASP A 290 4.79 -46.56 6.72
CA ASP A 290 4.36 -45.46 7.58
C ASP A 290 3.78 -44.30 6.76
N ILE A 291 4.25 -44.07 5.52
CA ILE A 291 3.69 -43.09 4.58
C ILE A 291 2.32 -43.54 4.08
N LEU A 292 2.21 -44.79 3.65
CA LEU A 292 0.95 -45.37 3.16
C LEU A 292 -0.11 -45.46 4.25
N SER A 293 0.28 -45.74 5.49
CA SER A 293 -0.64 -45.73 6.64
C SER A 293 -0.95 -44.34 7.18
N GLY A 294 -0.27 -43.30 6.68
CA GLY A 294 -0.46 -41.90 7.11
C GLY A 294 0.20 -41.55 8.44
N LYS A 295 1.02 -42.44 9.01
CA LYS A 295 1.83 -42.14 10.21
C LYS A 295 2.93 -41.11 9.92
N LYS A 296 3.48 -41.13 8.70
CA LYS A 296 4.44 -40.15 8.19
C LYS A 296 3.85 -39.45 6.97
N SER A 297 3.67 -38.15 7.06
CA SER A 297 2.88 -37.40 6.06
C SER A 297 3.40 -35.99 5.83
N VAL A 298 4.44 -35.59 6.56
CA VAL A 298 5.02 -34.25 6.50
C VAL A 298 6.39 -34.38 5.85
N LEU A 299 6.62 -33.67 4.74
CA LEU A 299 7.96 -33.48 4.24
C LEU A 299 8.65 -32.41 5.10
N ALA A 300 9.72 -32.78 5.78
CA ALA A 300 10.63 -31.86 6.43
C ALA A 300 11.78 -31.51 5.50
N VAL A 301 12.01 -30.21 5.35
CA VAL A 301 13.15 -29.64 4.66
C VAL A 301 14.01 -28.93 5.68
N GLY A 302 15.19 -29.48 5.93
CA GLY A 302 16.19 -28.90 6.80
C GLY A 302 17.22 -28.10 6.03
N TYR A 303 17.67 -27.00 6.59
CA TYR A 303 18.84 -26.28 6.09
C TYR A 303 19.50 -25.48 7.20
N THR A 304 20.59 -24.81 6.87
CA THR A 304 21.30 -23.93 7.81
C THR A 304 21.39 -22.53 7.30
N VAL A 305 21.22 -21.59 8.22
CA VAL A 305 21.47 -20.17 7.99
C VAL A 305 22.41 -19.74 9.10
N ASN A 306 23.65 -19.32 8.76
CA ASN A 306 24.66 -18.94 9.75
C ASN A 306 24.95 -20.03 10.82
N ASN A 307 24.97 -21.31 10.43
CA ASN A 307 25.07 -22.50 11.32
C ASN A 307 23.86 -22.74 12.25
N LEU A 308 22.79 -21.95 12.13
CA LEU A 308 21.54 -22.20 12.85
C LEU A 308 20.65 -23.12 12.02
N LEU A 309 20.10 -24.14 12.67
CA LEU A 309 19.16 -25.07 12.08
C LEU A 309 17.87 -24.36 11.69
N GLN A 310 17.45 -24.51 10.44
CA GLN A 310 16.16 -24.06 9.96
C GLN A 310 15.37 -25.27 9.44
N VAL A 311 14.06 -25.24 9.67
CA VAL A 311 13.16 -26.33 9.31
C VAL A 311 11.95 -25.74 8.59
N MET A 312 11.65 -26.29 7.42
CA MET A 312 10.41 -26.01 6.70
C MET A 312 9.61 -27.30 6.59
N LEU A 313 8.33 -27.22 6.94
CA LEU A 313 7.42 -28.36 6.94
C LEU A 313 6.37 -28.19 5.85
N VAL A 314 6.23 -29.22 5.02
CA VAL A 314 5.30 -29.24 3.90
C VAL A 314 4.42 -30.48 4.01
N ASN A 315 3.11 -30.34 3.81
CA ASN A 315 2.26 -31.52 3.73
C ASN A 315 2.64 -32.30 2.46
N ALA A 316 3.11 -33.53 2.62
CA ALA A 316 3.61 -34.31 1.49
C ALA A 316 2.49 -34.60 0.46
N ALA A 317 1.22 -34.65 0.87
CA ALA A 317 0.09 -34.78 -0.04
C ALA A 317 -0.11 -33.54 -0.94
N LYS A 318 0.35 -32.35 -0.50
CA LYS A 318 0.30 -31.14 -1.33
C LYS A 318 1.33 -31.17 -2.43
N ILE A 319 2.53 -31.66 -2.13
CA ILE A 319 3.57 -31.92 -3.14
C ILE A 319 3.03 -32.89 -4.19
N ALA A 320 2.35 -33.96 -3.77
CA ALA A 320 1.70 -34.88 -4.70
C ALA A 320 0.62 -34.19 -5.56
N SER A 321 -0.25 -33.37 -4.96
CA SER A 321 -1.35 -32.73 -5.69
C SER A 321 -0.95 -31.58 -6.62
N ASN A 322 0.12 -30.86 -6.28
CA ASN A 322 0.62 -29.71 -7.03
C ASN A 322 2.14 -29.62 -6.89
N PRO A 323 2.89 -30.53 -7.55
CA PRO A 323 4.32 -30.67 -7.36
C PRO A 323 5.04 -29.40 -7.79
N ARG A 324 4.66 -28.82 -8.93
CA ARG A 324 5.24 -27.60 -9.47
C ARG A 324 5.19 -26.46 -8.44
N HIS A 325 3.99 -26.08 -8.01
CA HIS A 325 3.82 -24.93 -7.12
C HIS A 325 4.47 -25.19 -5.76
N THR A 326 4.39 -26.41 -5.24
CA THR A 326 4.94 -26.71 -3.92
C THR A 326 6.47 -26.71 -3.92
N ILE A 327 7.11 -27.27 -4.97
CA ILE A 327 8.56 -27.22 -5.16
C ILE A 327 9.03 -25.77 -5.32
N GLU A 328 8.32 -24.96 -6.12
CA GLU A 328 8.60 -23.54 -6.31
C GLU A 328 8.60 -22.78 -4.97
N GLN A 329 7.52 -22.93 -4.18
CA GLN A 329 7.40 -22.25 -2.89
C GLN A 329 8.48 -22.70 -1.90
N MET A 330 8.78 -24.00 -1.87
CA MET A 330 9.78 -24.57 -0.98
C MET A 330 11.18 -24.03 -1.29
N ILE A 331 11.59 -24.05 -2.56
CA ILE A 331 12.90 -23.53 -2.98
C ILE A 331 12.97 -22.02 -2.78
N LEU A 332 11.92 -21.29 -3.14
CA LEU A 332 11.88 -19.84 -2.97
C LEU A 332 11.98 -19.43 -1.50
N ALA A 333 11.31 -20.16 -0.60
CA ALA A 333 11.39 -19.91 0.83
C ALA A 333 12.77 -20.24 1.39
N ALA A 334 13.41 -21.35 0.97
CA ALA A 334 14.78 -21.67 1.35
C ALA A 334 15.78 -20.61 0.84
N TYR A 335 15.62 -20.16 -0.42
CA TYR A 335 16.40 -19.10 -1.02
C TYR A 335 16.25 -17.77 -0.26
N LYS A 336 15.01 -17.36 0.04
CA LYS A 336 14.74 -16.15 0.83
C LYS A 336 15.42 -16.20 2.20
N GLN A 337 15.44 -17.36 2.84
CA GLN A 337 16.09 -17.54 4.14
C GLN A 337 17.62 -17.64 4.05
N GLY A 338 18.20 -17.64 2.85
CA GLY A 338 19.66 -17.73 2.67
C GLY A 338 20.20 -19.13 2.97
N ALA A 339 19.45 -20.18 2.64
CA ALA A 339 19.89 -21.56 2.80
C ALA A 339 21.22 -21.82 2.09
N ASP A 340 22.15 -22.49 2.76
CA ASP A 340 23.39 -22.98 2.14
C ASP A 340 23.10 -24.23 1.28
N ASN A 341 23.55 -24.22 0.03
CA ASN A 341 23.36 -25.31 -0.93
C ASN A 341 24.01 -26.64 -0.49
N LYS A 342 24.98 -26.60 0.42
CA LYS A 342 25.67 -27.80 0.96
C LYS A 342 24.98 -28.42 2.16
N ALA A 343 23.92 -27.77 2.66
CA ALA A 343 23.37 -28.06 3.98
C ALA A 343 21.87 -28.40 3.93
N LEU A 344 21.33 -28.82 2.79
CA LEU A 344 19.92 -29.21 2.69
C LEU A 344 19.70 -30.63 3.25
N TYR A 345 18.63 -30.85 3.99
CA TYR A 345 18.09 -32.15 4.38
C TYR A 345 16.66 -32.25 3.87
N LEU A 346 16.26 -33.42 3.38
CA LEU A 346 14.90 -33.68 2.92
C LEU A 346 14.47 -35.06 3.44
N GLY A 347 13.35 -35.12 4.17
CA GLY A 347 12.87 -36.38 4.74
C GLY A 347 11.38 -36.35 5.06
N VAL A 348 10.70 -37.50 4.95
CA VAL A 348 9.29 -37.61 5.34
C VAL A 348 9.20 -38.03 6.80
N VAL A 349 8.52 -37.23 7.60
CA VAL A 349 8.42 -37.35 9.05
C VAL A 349 6.95 -37.41 9.50
N SER A 350 6.75 -37.93 10.69
CA SER A 350 5.50 -37.90 11.45
C SER A 350 5.28 -36.52 12.06
N VAL A 351 4.06 -36.27 12.54
CA VAL A 351 3.72 -34.99 13.20
C VAL A 351 4.56 -34.77 14.48
N ALA A 352 4.83 -35.84 15.23
CA ALA A 352 5.63 -35.76 16.45
C ALA A 352 7.10 -35.43 16.14
N GLU A 353 7.69 -36.12 15.17
CA GLU A 353 9.05 -35.83 14.67
C GLU A 353 9.13 -34.39 14.11
N ALA A 354 8.11 -33.94 13.37
CA ALA A 354 8.04 -32.58 12.83
C ALA A 354 8.04 -31.51 13.92
N GLY A 355 7.30 -31.73 15.01
CA GLY A 355 7.30 -30.78 16.12
C GLY A 355 8.60 -30.78 16.93
N ALA A 356 9.28 -31.92 17.05
CA ALA A 356 10.63 -31.96 17.62
C ALA A 356 11.64 -31.18 16.77
N LEU A 357 11.53 -31.28 15.44
CA LEU A 357 12.35 -30.48 14.52
C LEU A 357 12.08 -28.97 14.66
N LEU A 358 10.82 -28.56 14.81
CA LEU A 358 10.47 -27.16 15.08
C LEU A 358 11.02 -26.66 16.41
N GLN A 359 10.97 -27.48 17.47
CA GLN A 359 11.59 -27.13 18.75
C GLN A 359 13.10 -26.94 18.65
N ALA A 360 13.75 -27.65 17.73
CA ALA A 360 15.17 -27.51 17.46
C ALA A 360 15.51 -26.34 16.51
N GLN A 361 14.53 -25.68 15.90
CA GLN A 361 14.76 -24.55 15.00
C GLN A 361 15.51 -23.42 15.73
N GLY A 362 16.50 -22.83 15.05
CA GLY A 362 17.39 -21.82 15.62
C GLY A 362 18.53 -22.40 16.48
N THR A 363 18.59 -23.72 16.69
CA THR A 363 19.71 -24.33 17.41
C THR A 363 20.98 -24.26 16.58
N ASN A 364 22.09 -23.88 17.21
CA ASN A 364 23.39 -23.92 16.55
C ASN A 364 23.84 -25.37 16.38
N ILE A 365 24.02 -25.80 15.12
CA ILE A 365 24.36 -27.20 14.81
C ILE A 365 25.73 -27.58 15.38
N ARG A 366 26.66 -26.63 15.53
CA ARG A 366 27.96 -26.89 16.16
C ARG A 366 27.85 -27.15 17.67
N ALA A 367 26.75 -26.75 18.30
CA ALA A 367 26.50 -27.05 19.71
C ALA A 367 26.02 -28.50 19.93
N LEU A 368 25.59 -29.18 18.86
CA LEU A 368 25.34 -30.62 18.86
C LEU A 368 26.71 -31.30 18.69
N SER A 369 27.36 -31.64 19.80
CA SER A 369 28.78 -31.98 19.91
C SER A 369 29.29 -33.13 19.01
N ASP A 370 28.40 -33.92 18.42
CA ASP A 370 28.71 -35.10 17.60
C ASP A 370 28.22 -34.97 16.14
N VAL A 371 27.77 -33.79 15.71
CA VAL A 371 27.10 -33.59 14.42
C VAL A 371 28.02 -32.89 13.42
N HIS A 372 28.36 -33.60 12.33
CA HIS A 372 29.20 -33.07 11.25
C HIS A 372 28.39 -32.55 10.05
N SER A 373 27.11 -32.90 9.96
CA SER A 373 26.20 -32.48 8.88
C SER A 373 24.80 -32.18 9.38
N VAL A 374 24.02 -31.43 8.59
CA VAL A 374 22.59 -31.18 8.87
C VAL A 374 21.80 -32.49 8.94
N SER A 375 22.15 -33.45 8.09
CA SER A 375 21.52 -34.76 8.07
C SER A 375 21.71 -35.50 9.40
N ASP A 376 22.92 -35.44 9.98
CA ASP A 376 23.19 -36.03 11.30
C ASP A 376 22.39 -35.32 12.40
N ALA A 377 22.29 -33.98 12.34
CA ALA A 377 21.52 -33.18 13.28
C ALA A 377 20.04 -33.61 13.28
N PHE A 378 19.44 -33.64 12.10
CA PHE A 378 18.07 -34.05 11.88
C PHE A 378 17.84 -35.50 12.31
N GLY A 379 18.76 -36.41 11.97
CA GLY A 379 18.71 -37.81 12.38
C GLY A 379 18.67 -37.97 13.89
N GLN A 380 19.55 -37.27 14.62
CA GLN A 380 19.56 -37.29 16.08
C GLN A 380 18.27 -36.72 16.69
N ILE A 381 17.77 -35.59 16.17
CA ILE A 381 16.51 -34.98 16.65
C ILE A 381 15.34 -35.94 16.43
N ILE A 382 15.21 -36.53 15.24
CA ILE A 382 14.16 -37.48 14.88
C ILE A 382 14.23 -38.75 15.75
N GLN A 383 15.43 -39.29 15.97
CA GLN A 383 15.63 -40.45 16.85
C GLN A 383 15.25 -40.14 18.30
N SER A 384 15.59 -38.95 18.79
CA SER A 384 15.20 -38.52 20.14
C SER A 384 13.69 -38.40 20.30
N ALA A 385 13.00 -37.87 19.28
CA ALA A 385 11.55 -37.72 19.25
C ALA A 385 10.81 -39.05 19.18
N SER A 386 11.39 -40.04 18.50
CA SER A 386 10.84 -41.40 18.41
C SER A 386 10.89 -42.16 19.75
N ASN A 387 11.81 -41.78 20.64
CA ASN A 387 11.99 -42.39 21.96
C ASN A 387 11.19 -41.69 23.07
N SER A 388 10.80 -40.43 22.86
CA SER A 388 9.95 -39.69 23.80
C SER A 388 8.48 -40.05 23.57
N GLY A 389 7.98 -41.07 24.28
CA GLY A 389 6.58 -41.49 24.23
C GLY A 389 5.52 -40.45 24.67
N ASP A 390 5.92 -39.21 24.95
CA ASP A 390 5.10 -38.20 25.66
C ASP A 390 5.16 -36.77 25.12
N LEU A 391 5.66 -36.51 23.89
CA LEU A 391 5.51 -35.18 23.28
C LEU A 391 4.08 -34.99 22.76
N GLN A 392 3.13 -34.76 23.67
CA GLN A 392 1.85 -34.14 23.33
C GLN A 392 2.10 -32.69 22.93
N LEU A 393 2.52 -32.50 21.69
CA LEU A 393 2.46 -31.19 21.06
C LEU A 393 0.98 -30.83 20.91
N SER A 394 0.54 -29.82 21.67
CA SER A 394 -0.64 -29.03 21.29
C SER A 394 -0.47 -28.63 19.81
N PRO A 395 -1.55 -28.52 19.01
CA PRO A 395 -1.48 -27.96 17.66
C PRO A 395 -1.14 -26.46 17.78
N VAL A 396 0.10 -26.16 18.18
CA VAL A 396 0.75 -24.88 17.98
C VAL A 396 0.77 -24.70 16.48
N ASP A 397 0.31 -23.54 16.02
CA ASP A 397 0.15 -23.11 14.63
C ASP A 397 1.36 -23.50 13.76
N MET A 398 1.36 -24.77 13.35
CA MET A 398 2.42 -25.36 12.56
C MET A 398 2.26 -24.70 11.21
N ILE A 399 3.21 -23.85 10.83
CA ILE A 399 3.25 -23.24 9.50
C ILE A 399 3.60 -24.36 8.52
N ILE A 400 2.60 -25.19 8.25
CA ILE A 400 2.63 -26.17 7.19
C ILE A 400 2.35 -25.39 5.92
N LEU A 401 3.28 -25.48 4.97
CA LEU A 401 3.08 -25.24 3.54
C LEU A 401 1.69 -25.70 3.08
N GLY A 402 0.68 -24.84 3.21
CA GLY A 402 -0.72 -25.09 2.91
C GLY A 402 -1.46 -25.93 3.96
N GLY A 403 -2.23 -25.30 4.84
CA GLY A 403 -3.10 -25.94 5.84
C GLY A 403 -3.91 -27.16 5.36
N GLY A 404 -4.03 -28.14 6.26
CA GLY A 404 -4.79 -29.39 6.08
C GLY A 404 -4.31 -30.47 7.04
N ASN A 405 -5.22 -31.30 7.54
CA ASN A 405 -4.85 -32.45 8.38
C ASN A 405 -4.03 -33.47 7.58
N PRO A 406 -3.01 -34.10 8.19
CA PRO A 406 -2.28 -35.19 7.58
C PRO A 406 -3.25 -36.33 7.20
N GLN A 407 -3.18 -36.79 5.95
CA GLN A 407 -3.99 -37.89 5.45
C GLN A 407 -3.10 -39.04 4.92
N PRO A 408 -3.58 -40.29 4.99
CA PRO A 408 -2.89 -41.42 4.37
C PRO A 408 -2.69 -41.19 2.87
N PHE A 409 -1.56 -41.64 2.35
CA PHE A 409 -1.29 -41.57 0.92
C PHE A 409 -2.10 -42.60 0.15
N THR A 410 -2.81 -42.13 -0.87
CA THR A 410 -3.24 -43.02 -1.95
C THR A 410 -2.03 -43.43 -2.78
N PRO A 411 -2.07 -44.61 -3.41
CA PRO A 411 -1.03 -45.05 -4.35
C PRO A 411 -0.72 -44.02 -5.46
N SER A 412 -1.75 -43.35 -6.00
CA SER A 412 -1.57 -42.27 -6.99
C SER A 412 -0.74 -41.12 -6.42
N GLN A 413 -1.03 -40.67 -5.20
CA GLN A 413 -0.28 -39.59 -4.56
C GLN A 413 1.18 -39.96 -4.29
N LEU A 414 1.46 -41.24 -4.01
CA LEU A 414 2.84 -41.70 -3.84
C LEU A 414 3.61 -41.68 -5.17
N ILE A 415 2.96 -42.03 -6.28
CA ILE A 415 3.53 -41.88 -7.63
C ILE A 415 3.83 -40.40 -7.91
N ASP A 416 2.89 -39.50 -7.63
CA ASP A 416 3.06 -38.07 -7.85
C ASP A 416 4.19 -37.50 -6.99
N LEU A 417 4.36 -38.00 -5.76
CA LEU A 417 5.49 -37.66 -4.90
C LEU A 417 6.83 -38.14 -5.50
N LEU A 418 6.89 -39.35 -6.05
CA LEU A 418 8.10 -39.86 -6.70
C LEU A 418 8.44 -39.08 -7.99
N LEU A 419 7.42 -38.66 -8.74
CA LEU A 419 7.58 -37.75 -9.90
C LEU A 419 8.12 -36.39 -9.45
N ALA A 420 7.61 -35.84 -8.36
CA ALA A 420 8.10 -34.59 -7.78
C ALA A 420 9.59 -34.70 -7.39
N ILE A 421 10.00 -35.82 -6.78
CA ILE A 421 11.40 -36.11 -6.45
C ILE A 421 12.27 -36.20 -7.70
N ALA A 422 11.79 -36.86 -8.75
CA ALA A 422 12.50 -36.93 -10.03
C ALA A 422 12.69 -35.55 -10.69
N ILE A 423 11.66 -34.69 -10.62
CA ILE A 423 11.75 -33.30 -11.09
C ILE A 423 12.80 -32.53 -10.28
N MET A 424 12.82 -32.66 -8.96
CA MET A 424 13.83 -32.01 -8.10
C MET A 424 15.25 -32.53 -8.41
N LEU A 425 15.41 -33.84 -8.61
CA LEU A 425 16.68 -34.46 -8.99
C LEU A 425 17.22 -33.97 -10.32
N GLU A 426 16.34 -33.73 -11.29
CA GLU A 426 16.73 -33.24 -12.60
C GLU A 426 17.01 -31.73 -12.60
N ALA A 427 16.23 -30.95 -11.84
CA ALA A 427 16.45 -29.50 -11.71
C ALA A 427 17.64 -29.14 -10.81
N ARG A 428 18.23 -30.11 -10.08
CA ARG A 428 19.14 -29.86 -8.96
C ARG A 428 20.34 -28.99 -9.30
N GLU A 429 21.00 -29.17 -10.44
CA GLU A 429 22.23 -28.44 -10.75
C GLU A 429 21.95 -26.95 -10.94
N GLU A 430 20.93 -26.62 -11.74
CA GLU A 430 20.48 -25.24 -11.95
C GLU A 430 19.96 -24.60 -10.66
N LEU A 431 19.30 -25.38 -9.79
CA LEU A 431 18.78 -24.89 -8.51
C LEU A 431 19.88 -24.71 -7.45
N LEU A 432 20.88 -25.59 -7.41
CA LEU A 432 22.02 -25.51 -6.49
C LEU A 432 22.97 -24.37 -6.85
N GLU A 433 23.09 -24.05 -8.15
CA GLU A 433 23.75 -22.82 -8.61
C GLU A 433 23.01 -21.59 -8.10
N LEU A 434 21.68 -21.53 -8.26
CA LEU A 434 20.88 -20.40 -7.78
C LEU A 434 20.97 -20.18 -6.25
N VAL A 435 20.97 -21.27 -5.46
CA VAL A 435 21.03 -21.20 -3.99
C VAL A 435 22.47 -20.96 -3.49
N GLY A 436 23.48 -21.49 -4.19
CA GLY A 436 24.89 -21.34 -3.82
C GLY A 436 25.48 -19.97 -4.15
N ASP A 437 24.97 -19.34 -5.20
CA ASP A 437 25.54 -18.12 -5.77
C ASP A 437 24.79 -16.87 -5.29
N ASN A 438 24.56 -16.74 -3.98
CA ASN A 438 23.99 -15.54 -3.32
C ASN A 438 24.69 -14.20 -3.69
N ARG A 439 25.72 -14.24 -4.54
CA ARG A 439 26.37 -13.17 -5.31
C ARG A 439 25.63 -12.80 -6.62
N LEU A 440 24.30 -12.69 -6.61
CA LEU A 440 23.65 -11.76 -7.54
C LEU A 440 24.00 -10.31 -7.09
N GLU A 441 25.28 -9.95 -7.17
CA GLU A 441 25.74 -8.57 -7.11
C GLU A 441 25.34 -7.93 -8.44
N LEU A 442 24.49 -6.91 -8.36
CA LEU A 442 24.36 -5.97 -9.47
C LEU A 442 25.73 -5.31 -9.64
N ASP A 443 26.27 -5.36 -10.86
CA ASP A 443 27.42 -4.55 -11.23
C ASP A 443 27.11 -3.08 -10.84
N PRO A 444 27.94 -2.43 -10.01
CA PRO A 444 27.74 -1.02 -9.63
C PRO A 444 27.61 -0.08 -10.84
N ALA A 445 28.11 -0.49 -12.02
CA ALA A 445 27.95 0.26 -13.27
C ALA A 445 26.50 0.31 -13.78
N ASP A 446 25.65 -0.65 -13.44
CA ASP A 446 24.22 -0.67 -13.84
C ASP A 446 23.35 0.25 -12.95
N ALA A 447 23.85 0.64 -11.77
CA ALA A 447 23.18 1.64 -10.91
C ALA A 447 23.42 3.09 -11.38
N ALA A 448 24.48 3.34 -12.14
CA ALA A 448 24.84 4.67 -12.64
C ALA A 448 24.12 5.06 -13.95
N ASN A 449 23.61 4.09 -14.71
CA ASN A 449 22.91 4.34 -15.96
C ASN A 449 21.38 4.26 -15.77
N GLY A 450 20.81 5.36 -15.27
CA GLY A 450 19.40 5.73 -15.39
C GLY A 450 18.38 4.60 -15.52
N ILE A 451 18.02 3.96 -14.41
CA ILE A 451 16.95 2.96 -14.38
C ILE A 451 15.61 3.71 -14.53
N GLY A 452 15.05 3.62 -15.74
CA GLY A 452 13.65 3.96 -16.00
C GLY A 452 12.74 3.13 -15.10
N PHE A 453 11.82 3.83 -14.43
CA PHE A 453 10.73 3.32 -13.60
C PHE A 453 10.07 2.07 -14.25
N ASN A 454 10.17 0.89 -13.63
CA ASN A 454 9.45 -0.31 -14.04
C ASN A 454 8.21 -0.50 -13.13
N PRO A 455 6.98 -0.17 -13.58
CA PRO A 455 5.81 -0.10 -12.73
C PRO A 455 5.06 -1.44 -12.55
N GLN A 456 5.73 -2.59 -12.73
CA GLN A 456 5.11 -3.91 -12.59
C GLN A 456 4.90 -4.41 -11.14
N ALA A 457 5.34 -3.68 -10.11
CA ALA A 457 5.42 -4.21 -8.74
C ALA A 457 4.20 -3.96 -7.82
N THR A 458 3.07 -3.43 -8.30
CA THR A 458 1.88 -3.25 -7.45
C THR A 458 0.59 -3.60 -8.20
N LEU A 459 0.20 -4.88 -8.22
CA LEU A 459 -1.19 -5.39 -8.39
C LEU A 459 -1.15 -6.94 -8.55
N PRO A 460 -1.22 -7.73 -7.47
CA PRO A 460 -0.97 -9.18 -7.50
C PRO A 460 -2.01 -10.02 -8.27
N GLY A 461 -3.13 -9.43 -8.73
CA GLY A 461 -4.22 -10.19 -9.37
C GLY A 461 -4.26 -10.12 -10.90
N ALA A 462 -3.66 -9.09 -11.51
CA ALA A 462 -3.90 -8.77 -12.91
C ALA A 462 -2.98 -9.50 -13.89
N ALA A 463 -1.68 -9.59 -13.57
CA ALA A 463 -0.69 -10.27 -14.41
C ALA A 463 -0.96 -11.79 -14.52
N ALA A 464 -1.43 -12.40 -13.43
CA ALA A 464 -1.83 -13.81 -13.42
C ALA A 464 -3.08 -14.09 -14.26
N ARG A 465 -4.03 -13.14 -14.33
CA ARG A 465 -5.23 -13.24 -15.17
C ARG A 465 -4.94 -12.97 -16.65
N LEU A 466 -3.95 -12.11 -16.94
CA LEU A 466 -3.46 -11.87 -18.31
C LEU A 466 -2.82 -13.12 -18.93
N ALA A 467 -2.18 -13.95 -18.11
CA ALA A 467 -1.62 -15.24 -18.53
C ALA A 467 -2.68 -16.33 -18.73
N LEU A 468 -3.90 -16.14 -18.22
CA LEU A 468 -5.00 -17.11 -18.26
C LEU A 468 -6.10 -16.74 -19.29
N ALA A 469 -6.15 -15.50 -19.78
CA ALA A 469 -7.13 -15.06 -20.77
C ALA A 469 -6.62 -15.25 -22.21
N ASP A 470 -7.02 -16.39 -22.77
CA ASP A 470 -7.11 -16.75 -24.19
C ASP A 470 -5.81 -17.14 -24.93
N LYS A 471 -5.69 -18.44 -25.23
CA LYS A 471 -4.61 -19.07 -26.03
C LYS A 471 -4.62 -18.70 -27.52
N GLY A 472 -5.24 -17.57 -27.90
CA GLY A 472 -5.46 -17.17 -29.29
C GLY A 472 -5.15 -15.72 -29.63
N ALA A 473 -4.83 -14.87 -28.64
CA ALA A 473 -4.44 -13.48 -28.90
C ALA A 473 -2.92 -13.31 -28.73
N ASP A 474 -2.29 -12.69 -29.73
CA ASP A 474 -0.85 -12.44 -29.85
C ASP A 474 -0.29 -11.88 -28.52
N GLU A 475 0.55 -12.65 -27.82
CA GLU A 475 1.15 -12.29 -26.53
C GLU A 475 1.77 -10.88 -26.55
N LYS A 476 2.28 -10.48 -27.72
CA LYS A 476 2.81 -9.14 -28.00
C LYS A 476 1.75 -8.04 -27.89
N HIS A 477 0.54 -8.29 -28.37
CA HIS A 477 -0.61 -7.39 -28.28
C HIS A 477 -1.04 -7.22 -26.82
N ASN A 478 -1.20 -8.31 -26.07
CA ASN A 478 -1.59 -8.26 -24.65
C ASN A 478 -0.53 -7.56 -23.79
N LYS A 479 0.76 -7.78 -24.08
CA LYS A 479 1.88 -7.09 -23.41
C LYS A 479 1.92 -5.59 -23.72
N ALA A 480 1.62 -5.20 -24.96
CA ALA A 480 1.52 -3.79 -25.35
C ALA A 480 0.33 -3.10 -24.66
N LEU A 481 -0.83 -3.77 -24.62
CA LEU A 481 -2.03 -3.28 -23.94
C LEU A 481 -1.79 -3.10 -22.43
N TYR A 482 -1.17 -4.09 -21.79
CA TYR A 482 -0.82 -4.05 -20.37
C TYR A 482 0.15 -2.90 -20.05
N LYS A 483 1.20 -2.73 -20.85
CA LYS A 483 2.15 -1.62 -20.67
C LYS A 483 1.44 -0.26 -20.70
N LYS A 484 0.51 -0.09 -21.65
CA LYS A 484 -0.28 1.15 -21.80
C LYS A 484 -1.23 1.39 -20.64
N LEU A 485 -1.84 0.34 -20.11
CA LEU A 485 -2.70 0.40 -18.92
C LEU A 485 -1.95 0.83 -17.66
N VAL A 486 -0.72 0.35 -17.49
CA VAL A 486 0.14 0.75 -16.37
C VAL A 486 0.57 2.22 -16.51
N GLU A 487 0.95 2.66 -17.71
CA GLU A 487 1.20 4.08 -18.01
C GLU A 487 -0.02 4.95 -17.61
N PHE A 488 -1.24 4.42 -17.78
CA PHE A 488 -2.48 5.12 -17.50
C PHE A 488 -2.84 5.20 -16.00
N CYS A 489 -2.72 4.12 -15.21
CA CYS A 489 -2.95 4.24 -13.76
C CYS A 489 -1.85 5.08 -13.07
N ASN A 490 -0.64 5.15 -13.64
CA ASN A 490 0.39 6.11 -13.18
C ASN A 490 -0.02 7.57 -13.43
N LEU A 491 -0.62 7.86 -14.58
CA LEU A 491 -1.15 9.20 -14.87
C LEU A 491 -2.26 9.59 -13.88
N ALA A 492 -3.16 8.65 -13.54
CA ALA A 492 -4.20 8.88 -12.53
C ALA A 492 -3.63 9.14 -11.12
N ASN A 493 -2.54 8.46 -10.73
CA ASN A 493 -1.84 8.71 -9.47
C ASN A 493 -1.13 10.07 -9.46
N ASP A 494 -0.51 10.47 -10.57
CA ASP A 494 0.10 11.80 -10.72
C ASP A 494 -0.96 12.93 -10.63
N LEU A 495 -2.19 12.68 -11.12
CA LEU A 495 -3.31 13.60 -10.91
C LEU A 495 -3.64 13.79 -9.45
N GLU A 496 -3.72 12.70 -8.69
CA GLU A 496 -4.02 12.76 -7.26
C GLU A 496 -3.01 13.61 -6.53
N VAL A 497 -1.72 13.39 -6.77
CA VAL A 497 -0.64 14.19 -6.18
C VAL A 497 -0.78 15.67 -6.57
N LYS A 498 -1.08 15.95 -7.85
CA LYS A 498 -1.27 17.33 -8.33
C LYS A 498 -2.51 18.00 -7.74
N CYS A 499 -3.65 17.31 -7.66
CA CYS A 499 -4.88 17.82 -7.07
C CYS A 499 -4.73 18.09 -5.57
N LEU A 500 -4.05 17.19 -4.83
CA LEU A 500 -3.76 17.38 -3.40
C LEU A 500 -2.77 18.53 -3.19
N SER A 501 -1.69 18.59 -3.97
CA SER A 501 -0.71 19.69 -3.89
C SER A 501 -1.30 21.05 -4.28
N ALA A 502 -2.27 21.07 -5.19
CA ALA A 502 -2.97 22.29 -5.56
C ALA A 502 -3.97 22.73 -4.49
N ALA A 503 -4.67 21.78 -3.83
CA ALA A 503 -5.54 22.09 -2.70
C ALA A 503 -4.78 22.77 -1.55
N ASP A 504 -3.51 22.42 -1.36
CA ASP A 504 -2.64 23.03 -0.35
C ASP A 504 -2.26 24.49 -0.65
N ALA A 505 -2.50 25.01 -1.86
CA ALA A 505 -2.17 26.37 -2.28
C ALA A 505 -3.31 27.39 -2.08
N TYR A 506 -4.48 26.97 -1.57
CA TYR A 506 -5.66 27.83 -1.39
C TYR A 506 -5.84 28.32 0.06
N SER A 507 -6.70 29.33 0.25
CA SER A 507 -7.09 29.86 1.57
C SER A 507 -7.72 28.76 2.44
N GLU A 508 -7.61 28.81 3.78
CA GLU A 508 -8.11 27.73 4.67
C GLU A 508 -9.63 27.45 4.53
N GLU A 509 -10.42 28.45 4.11
CA GLU A 509 -11.86 28.31 3.86
C GLU A 509 -12.14 27.56 2.54
N ASP A 510 -11.40 27.89 1.47
CA ASP A 510 -11.48 27.21 0.16
C ASP A 510 -10.79 25.83 0.18
N LYS A 511 -9.79 25.64 1.05
CA LYS A 511 -9.00 24.43 1.16
C LYS A 511 -9.85 23.22 1.55
N ARG A 512 -10.89 23.40 2.36
CA ARG A 512 -11.79 22.28 2.73
C ARG A 512 -12.63 21.81 1.55
N SER A 513 -13.23 22.71 0.77
CA SER A 513 -14.07 22.33 -0.39
C SER A 513 -13.21 21.75 -1.52
N ILE A 514 -12.06 22.34 -1.79
CA ILE A 514 -11.10 21.91 -2.82
C ILE A 514 -10.44 20.59 -2.43
N SER A 515 -9.99 20.43 -1.18
CA SER A 515 -9.43 19.17 -0.68
C SER A 515 -10.47 18.05 -0.70
N LEU A 516 -11.71 18.34 -0.34
CA LEU A 516 -12.80 17.36 -0.41
C LEU A 516 -13.10 16.95 -1.86
N ALA A 517 -13.15 17.90 -2.79
CA ALA A 517 -13.35 17.61 -4.21
C ALA A 517 -12.18 16.80 -4.80
N ALA A 518 -10.93 17.18 -4.49
CA ALA A 518 -9.73 16.45 -4.89
C ALA A 518 -9.69 15.02 -4.33
N THR A 519 -10.04 14.86 -3.05
CA THR A 519 -10.08 13.55 -2.38
C THR A 519 -11.14 12.65 -2.98
N LYS A 520 -12.35 13.16 -3.22
CA LYS A 520 -13.44 12.40 -3.87
C LYS A 520 -13.05 11.99 -5.29
N MET A 521 -12.45 12.90 -6.05
CA MET A 521 -12.00 12.62 -7.41
C MET A 521 -10.91 11.55 -7.45
N SER A 522 -9.93 11.61 -6.54
CA SER A 522 -8.90 10.56 -6.38
C SER A 522 -9.51 9.22 -6.00
N GLN A 523 -10.42 9.18 -5.02
CA GLN A 523 -11.08 7.95 -4.59
C GLN A 523 -11.89 7.31 -5.74
N ALA A 524 -12.58 8.12 -6.53
CA ALA A 524 -13.32 7.65 -7.70
C ALA A 524 -12.40 7.07 -8.78
N LEU A 525 -11.24 7.71 -9.05
CA LEU A 525 -10.25 7.19 -10.00
C LEU A 525 -9.62 5.88 -9.52
N LYS A 526 -9.30 5.77 -8.23
CA LYS A 526 -8.80 4.54 -7.60
C LYS A 526 -9.83 3.42 -7.66
N ALA A 527 -11.09 3.72 -7.34
CA ALA A 527 -12.17 2.76 -7.42
C ALA A 527 -12.39 2.27 -8.86
N SER A 528 -12.27 3.15 -9.85
CA SER A 528 -12.40 2.77 -11.26
C SER A 528 -11.21 1.93 -11.75
N CYS A 529 -9.96 2.29 -11.43
CA CYS A 529 -8.78 1.46 -11.76
C CYS A 529 -8.90 0.09 -11.03
N ALA A 530 -9.38 0.04 -9.79
CA ALA A 530 -9.65 -1.22 -9.09
C ALA A 530 -10.79 -2.04 -9.73
N SER A 531 -11.89 -1.40 -10.14
CA SER A 531 -12.99 -2.08 -10.84
C SER A 531 -12.54 -2.64 -12.19
N PHE A 532 -11.63 -1.95 -12.89
CA PHE A 532 -11.03 -2.43 -14.13
C PHE A 532 -10.28 -3.74 -13.90
N TRP A 533 -9.38 -3.76 -12.91
CA TRP A 533 -8.58 -4.96 -12.60
C TRP A 533 -9.40 -6.12 -12.03
N ASN A 534 -10.54 -5.81 -11.40
CA ASN A 534 -11.43 -6.81 -10.82
C ASN A 534 -12.53 -7.30 -11.78
N SER A 535 -12.71 -6.65 -12.93
CA SER A 535 -13.63 -7.07 -13.98
C SER A 535 -13.32 -8.50 -14.43
N GLN A 536 -14.30 -9.40 -14.33
CA GLN A 536 -14.22 -10.73 -14.95
C GLN A 536 -14.60 -10.70 -16.44
N ASP A 537 -15.19 -9.59 -16.91
CA ASP A 537 -15.51 -9.41 -18.32
C ASP A 537 -14.23 -9.29 -19.16
N ASN A 538 -14.34 -9.54 -20.47
CA ASN A 538 -13.20 -9.42 -21.37
C ASN A 538 -12.49 -8.07 -21.17
N MET A 539 -11.16 -8.07 -21.31
CA MET A 539 -10.31 -6.92 -21.00
C MET A 539 -10.73 -5.63 -21.72
N LYS A 540 -11.33 -5.76 -22.91
CA LYS A 540 -11.86 -4.65 -23.71
C LYS A 540 -13.09 -4.01 -23.07
N ALA A 541 -14.06 -4.80 -22.61
CA ALA A 541 -15.25 -4.29 -21.92
C ALA A 541 -14.89 -3.62 -20.59
N GLY A 542 -13.96 -4.21 -19.84
CA GLY A 542 -13.39 -3.59 -18.65
C GLY A 542 -12.75 -2.23 -18.96
N PHE A 543 -11.96 -2.15 -20.03
CA PHE A 543 -11.29 -0.92 -20.46
C PHE A 543 -12.28 0.16 -20.91
N GLU A 544 -13.28 -0.21 -21.73
CA GLU A 544 -14.33 0.73 -22.18
C GLU A 544 -15.09 1.31 -20.99
N LYS A 545 -15.46 0.47 -20.00
CA LYS A 545 -16.09 0.91 -18.76
C LYS A 545 -15.21 1.87 -17.98
N PHE A 546 -13.93 1.55 -17.81
CA PHE A 546 -12.96 2.40 -17.12
C PHE A 546 -12.79 3.77 -17.81
N VAL A 547 -12.73 3.81 -19.15
CA VAL A 547 -12.69 5.05 -19.92
C VAL A 547 -13.96 5.89 -19.72
N THR A 548 -15.14 5.24 -19.68
CA THR A 548 -16.40 5.91 -19.38
C THR A 548 -16.41 6.49 -17.96
N ASP A 549 -15.91 5.74 -16.97
CA ASP A 549 -15.81 6.19 -15.58
C ASP A 549 -14.86 7.40 -15.46
N CYS A 550 -13.65 7.34 -16.06
CA CYS A 550 -12.72 8.47 -16.07
C CYS A 550 -13.32 9.73 -16.70
N ASN A 551 -14.03 9.58 -17.82
CA ASN A 551 -14.73 10.70 -18.46
C ASN A 551 -15.86 11.25 -17.58
N THR A 552 -16.58 10.38 -16.88
CA THR A 552 -17.64 10.79 -15.94
C THR A 552 -17.03 11.60 -14.78
N ILE A 553 -15.91 11.13 -14.23
CA ILE A 553 -15.18 11.80 -13.14
C ILE A 553 -14.62 13.16 -13.59
N LEU A 554 -14.03 13.25 -14.78
CA LEU A 554 -13.46 14.51 -15.32
C LEU A 554 -14.52 15.58 -15.65
N ASN A 555 -15.79 15.17 -15.77
CA ASN A 555 -16.93 16.05 -16.02
C ASN A 555 -17.85 16.19 -14.77
N SER A 556 -17.45 15.65 -13.62
CA SER A 556 -18.22 15.72 -12.37
C SER A 556 -18.26 17.13 -11.76
N ASP A 557 -19.19 17.34 -10.84
CA ASP A 557 -19.28 18.59 -10.07
C ASP A 557 -18.01 18.83 -9.24
N GLU A 558 -17.34 17.78 -8.77
CA GLU A 558 -16.03 17.86 -8.11
C GLU A 558 -14.95 18.40 -9.06
N ALA A 559 -14.87 17.89 -10.29
CA ALA A 559 -13.95 18.40 -11.30
C ALA A 559 -14.26 19.84 -11.70
N ASN A 560 -15.56 20.20 -11.77
CA ASN A 560 -15.97 21.59 -12.02
C ASN A 560 -15.64 22.51 -10.85
N THR A 561 -15.75 22.04 -9.61
CA THR A 561 -15.32 22.77 -8.40
C THR A 561 -13.83 23.06 -8.47
N LEU A 562 -13.02 22.07 -8.87
CA LEU A 562 -11.58 22.23 -9.08
C LEU A 562 -11.23 23.18 -10.23
N LYS A 563 -12.00 23.16 -11.33
CA LYS A 563 -11.81 24.07 -12.49
C LYS A 563 -12.22 25.51 -12.17
N ASN A 564 -13.30 25.69 -11.41
CA ASN A 564 -13.95 26.99 -11.18
C ASN A 564 -13.42 27.73 -9.94
N HIS A 565 -12.36 27.25 -9.28
CA HIS A 565 -11.66 27.99 -8.22
C HIS A 565 -10.41 28.69 -8.79
N PRO A 566 -10.56 29.88 -9.42
CA PRO A 566 -9.41 30.67 -9.80
C PRO A 566 -8.78 31.20 -8.49
N GLY A 567 -7.46 31.08 -8.34
CA GLY A 567 -6.78 31.44 -7.09
C GLY A 567 -7.16 32.82 -6.56
N VAL A 568 -7.02 33.06 -5.26
CA VAL A 568 -7.55 34.24 -4.50
C VAL A 568 -7.47 35.59 -5.25
N TRP A 569 -6.41 35.82 -6.02
CA TRP A 569 -6.22 37.02 -6.87
C TRP A 569 -7.27 37.21 -7.97
N PHE A 570 -7.77 36.13 -8.55
CA PHE A 570 -8.69 36.11 -9.69
C PHE A 570 -10.17 36.05 -9.28
N ASN A 571 -10.47 35.85 -7.98
CA ASN A 571 -11.80 36.05 -7.39
C ASN A 571 -12.16 37.54 -7.25
N ILE A 572 -11.18 38.45 -7.40
CA ILE A 572 -11.43 39.89 -7.47
C ILE A 572 -12.20 40.20 -8.76
N ASN A 573 -13.28 40.98 -8.66
CA ASN A 573 -14.13 41.37 -9.79
C ASN A 573 -13.27 41.81 -11.00
N PRO A 574 -13.50 41.29 -12.22
CA PRO A 574 -12.68 41.57 -13.40
C PRO A 574 -12.50 43.07 -13.68
N ILE A 575 -13.51 43.87 -13.34
CA ILE A 575 -13.48 45.34 -13.48
C ILE A 575 -12.48 45.95 -12.49
N ILE A 576 -12.47 45.48 -11.24
CA ILE A 576 -11.54 45.94 -10.20
C ILE A 576 -10.11 45.52 -10.55
N ARG A 577 -9.92 44.28 -11.02
CA ARG A 577 -8.61 43.79 -11.48
C ARG A 577 -8.10 44.57 -12.70
N GLY A 578 -8.98 44.88 -13.64
CA GLY A 578 -8.68 45.76 -14.77
C GLY A 578 -8.31 47.17 -14.32
N LEU A 579 -8.98 47.73 -13.30
CA LEU A 579 -8.65 49.03 -12.73
C LEU A 579 -7.28 49.03 -12.02
N ILE A 580 -6.96 47.98 -11.26
CA ILE A 580 -5.64 47.82 -10.63
C ILE A 580 -4.56 47.64 -11.71
N GLY A 581 -4.86 46.93 -12.80
CA GLY A 581 -3.99 46.85 -13.97
C GLY A 581 -3.80 48.19 -14.67
N VAL A 582 -4.83 49.02 -14.81
CA VAL A 582 -4.66 50.37 -15.37
C VAL A 582 -3.79 51.23 -14.45
N LEU A 583 -4.01 51.17 -13.14
CA LEU A 583 -3.20 51.88 -12.14
C LEU A 583 -1.75 51.42 -12.11
N ALA A 584 -1.49 50.11 -12.20
CA ALA A 584 -0.14 49.57 -12.27
C ALA A 584 0.60 50.02 -13.54
N THR A 585 -0.12 50.19 -14.66
CA THR A 585 0.45 50.64 -15.94
C THR A 585 0.90 52.09 -15.85
N ILE A 586 0.08 52.92 -15.21
CA ILE A 586 0.38 54.35 -14.97
C ILE A 586 1.62 54.51 -14.08
N LEU A 587 1.83 53.58 -13.15
CA LEU A 587 2.94 53.62 -12.20
C LEU A 587 4.26 53.04 -12.74
N VAL A 588 4.25 52.41 -13.94
CA VAL A 588 5.38 51.83 -14.72
C VAL A 588 6.25 50.80 -13.99
N ILE A 589 6.76 51.12 -12.80
CA ILE A 589 7.59 50.26 -11.95
C ILE A 589 6.79 49.04 -11.43
N PRO A 590 5.58 49.17 -10.86
CA PRO A 590 4.80 48.00 -10.45
C PRO A 590 4.40 47.11 -11.64
N ALA A 591 4.14 47.70 -12.80
CA ALA A 591 3.85 46.95 -14.02
C ALA A 591 5.05 46.15 -14.52
N LEU A 592 6.26 46.72 -14.49
CA LEU A 592 7.49 46.00 -14.84
C LEU A 592 7.82 44.89 -13.83
N ILE A 593 7.61 45.13 -12.53
CA ILE A 593 7.78 44.11 -11.49
C ILE A 593 6.81 42.96 -11.73
N VAL A 594 5.51 43.23 -11.88
CA VAL A 594 4.51 42.18 -12.14
C VAL A 594 4.76 41.49 -13.49
N ALA A 595 5.18 42.20 -14.53
CA ALA A 595 5.54 41.60 -15.81
C ALA A 595 6.72 40.63 -15.69
N ALA A 596 7.71 40.94 -14.85
CA ALA A 596 8.92 40.16 -14.67
C ALA A 596 8.75 39.00 -13.67
N THR A 597 7.91 39.16 -12.64
CA THR A 597 7.77 38.19 -11.54
C THR A 597 6.52 37.33 -11.64
N SER A 598 5.50 37.72 -12.42
CA SER A 598 4.32 36.88 -12.61
C SER A 598 4.54 35.82 -13.68
N THR A 599 4.08 34.60 -13.40
CA THR A 599 4.10 33.46 -14.32
C THR A 599 3.24 33.65 -15.57
N HIS A 600 2.36 34.66 -15.58
CA HIS A 600 1.41 34.93 -16.69
C HIS A 600 1.70 36.24 -17.42
N GLY A 601 2.72 36.98 -16.99
CA GLY A 601 2.98 38.33 -17.48
C GLY A 601 1.91 39.33 -17.06
N TYR A 602 2.14 40.58 -17.44
CA TYR A 602 1.33 41.71 -17.00
C TYR A 602 -0.13 41.65 -17.46
N THR A 603 -0.33 41.43 -18.75
CA THR A 603 -1.65 41.28 -19.36
C THR A 603 -2.38 40.05 -18.82
N GLY A 604 -1.64 38.95 -18.64
CA GLY A 604 -2.09 37.71 -18.03
C GLY A 604 -2.63 37.89 -16.61
N THR A 605 -1.99 38.74 -15.82
CA THR A 605 -2.29 38.93 -14.39
C THR A 605 -3.48 39.85 -14.16
N PHE A 606 -3.64 40.91 -14.96
CA PHE A 606 -4.67 41.93 -14.72
C PHE A 606 -5.88 41.86 -15.65
N PHE A 607 -5.73 41.36 -16.87
CA PHE A 607 -6.75 41.54 -17.92
C PHE A 607 -7.30 40.23 -18.51
N THR A 608 -6.68 39.10 -18.21
CA THR A 608 -7.22 37.78 -18.59
C THR A 608 -7.37 36.92 -17.35
N THR A 609 -8.39 36.07 -17.29
CA THR A 609 -8.45 35.04 -16.25
C THR A 609 -7.67 33.84 -16.78
N PRO A 610 -6.42 33.61 -16.34
CA PRO A 610 -5.68 32.43 -16.75
C PRO A 610 -6.42 31.20 -16.21
N LYS A 611 -6.37 30.12 -16.98
CA LYS A 611 -6.82 28.82 -16.51
C LYS A 611 -6.10 28.49 -15.21
N SER A 612 -6.81 27.98 -14.22
CA SER A 612 -6.16 27.61 -12.95
C SER A 612 -5.09 26.55 -13.20
N THR A 613 -4.05 26.46 -12.36
CA THR A 613 -3.03 25.39 -12.50
C THR A 613 -3.67 24.00 -12.50
N VAL A 614 -4.79 23.87 -11.77
CA VAL A 614 -5.62 22.66 -11.73
C VAL A 614 -6.39 22.44 -13.04
N GLU A 615 -6.97 23.49 -13.62
CA GLU A 615 -7.64 23.43 -14.92
C GLU A 615 -6.66 23.06 -16.04
N VAL A 616 -5.45 23.65 -16.06
CA VAL A 616 -4.39 23.29 -17.02
C VAL A 616 -3.95 21.85 -16.84
N ALA A 617 -3.80 21.38 -15.59
CA ALA A 617 -3.46 19.99 -15.30
C ALA A 617 -4.58 19.02 -15.73
N LEU A 618 -5.85 19.37 -15.50
CA LEU A 618 -7.02 18.60 -15.91
C LEU A 618 -7.17 18.55 -17.43
N ASP A 619 -6.92 19.67 -18.12
CA ASP A 619 -6.99 19.74 -19.58
C ASP A 619 -5.85 18.95 -20.24
N ASN A 620 -4.62 19.10 -19.75
CA ASN A 620 -3.47 18.31 -20.21
C ASN A 620 -3.72 16.83 -19.98
N MET A 621 -4.30 16.47 -18.83
CA MET A 621 -4.67 15.11 -18.54
C MET A 621 -5.72 14.59 -19.50
N LYS A 622 -6.79 15.34 -19.74
CA LYS A 622 -7.83 14.93 -20.69
C LYS A 622 -7.25 14.70 -22.08
N ALA A 623 -6.36 15.58 -22.54
CA ALA A 623 -5.66 15.42 -23.81
C ALA A 623 -4.78 14.16 -23.84
N THR A 624 -4.00 13.89 -22.77
CA THR A 624 -3.21 12.65 -22.66
C THR A 624 -4.11 11.42 -22.56
N LEU A 625 -5.25 11.53 -21.89
CA LEU A 625 -6.25 10.46 -21.78
C LEU A 625 -6.78 10.08 -23.16
N ASP A 626 -7.21 11.09 -23.93
CA ASP A 626 -7.76 10.93 -25.27
C ASP A 626 -6.71 10.33 -26.22
N GLU A 627 -5.47 10.83 -26.18
CA GLU A 627 -4.34 10.27 -26.95
C GLU A 627 -4.11 8.78 -26.62
N LYS A 628 -4.08 8.41 -25.34
CA LYS A 628 -3.87 7.01 -24.92
C LYS A 628 -5.07 6.13 -25.24
N ILE A 629 -6.29 6.66 -25.16
CA ILE A 629 -7.50 5.96 -25.58
C ILE A 629 -7.43 5.65 -27.08
N ASP A 630 -6.98 6.60 -27.90
CA ASP A 630 -6.83 6.41 -29.34
C ASP A 630 -5.71 5.42 -29.66
N GLU A 631 -4.58 5.44 -28.94
CA GLU A 631 -3.53 4.41 -29.02
C GLU A 631 -4.08 3.01 -28.69
N VAL A 632 -4.85 2.88 -27.61
CA VAL A 632 -5.41 1.58 -27.19
C VAL A 632 -6.48 1.09 -28.17
N LYS A 633 -7.33 1.98 -28.70
CA LYS A 633 -8.30 1.64 -29.76
C LYS A 633 -7.60 1.22 -31.05
N ALA A 634 -6.51 1.88 -31.43
CA ALA A 634 -5.71 1.51 -32.60
C ALA A 634 -5.07 0.12 -32.43
N ILE A 635 -4.65 -0.22 -31.21
CA ILE A 635 -4.15 -1.56 -30.89
C ILE A 635 -5.30 -2.58 -30.93
N ALA A 636 -6.45 -2.26 -30.31
CA ALA A 636 -7.59 -3.16 -30.14
C ALA A 636 -8.46 -3.37 -31.40
N SER A 637 -8.27 -2.57 -32.45
CA SER A 637 -8.93 -2.78 -33.73
C SER A 637 -8.15 -3.83 -34.53
N PRO A 638 -8.76 -4.95 -34.95
CA PRO A 638 -8.06 -5.94 -35.76
C PRO A 638 -7.57 -5.26 -37.05
N ALA A 639 -6.31 -5.51 -37.42
CA ALA A 639 -5.80 -5.12 -38.74
C ALA A 639 -6.72 -5.77 -39.78
N ALA A 640 -7.41 -4.93 -40.56
CA ALA A 640 -8.31 -5.38 -41.62
C ALA A 640 -7.56 -6.09 -42.76
#